data_AF-A0A8X8BSQ2-F1
#
_entry.id   AF-A0A8X8BSQ2-F1
#
_cell.length_a   1.000
_cell.length_b   1.000
_cell.length_c   1.000
_cell.angle_alpha   90.00
_cell.angle_beta   90.00
_cell.angle_gamma   90.00
#
_symmetry.space_group_name_H-M   'P 1'
#
loop_
_entity.id
_entity.type
_entity.pdbx_description
1 polymer ?
#
loop_
_entity_poly.entity_id
_entity_poly.type
_entity_poly.pdbx_seq_one_letter_code
_entity_poly.pdbx_strand_id
1 'polypeptide(L)'
;MGTLRDLQYALHQKIEELRQRDALIDELELELDQKDELIQNLQTELDKYRSVLQPTGQSVSEQPELAEQQRTKRQAISAEPTALDIKDISHVTLTCYSKNEKSQELIKAAILDNDFMKNLEMSQILEIVDCMYPVEYNQGSCIIKEGDVGSLVYVMEDGKVEVFKDDVKLCEMGPGKVFGELAILYNCTRTATVKALSHTRLWAIDRQCFQTIMMRTGLIKHAEYMHFLKSVPSFQQLQEDVLSKIADVLEEMHYDTGDYIIRQGASGDTFFIISKGKVTVTMQEAAGEEPVVLSTLSRGDWFGEQALKGEDIRTANVVAAEEVTCLVIDRESFRQLIGGMDDISTKVYESAEAKVKIEMEVAFFSSLTITDFQFVSTLGVGGFGRVELVQLKSDTSQTFAMKVLKKQHIVDTRQQGHILSEKCIMQEAHCDFIVRLYWTFRDSKYLYMLMEVCLGGELWTLLRDRGSFDEATTRFYTACVVEALAYLHCRGIIYRDLKPENILLDHCGYAKLVDFGFAKQIGFGKKTWTFCGTPEYVAPEIILNKGHDISADYWSLGILIFELLSGSPPFSEPDPMKTYNIILRGIDMVEFPKKITKNSANLIKKLCRMQIQEFLKNLGPQASLRFPEFEDIRKYIHSLSTSSLIGLGALATVTAYWLATRPRPIRAPCSLEQQSVPVEGIPSCRRSVLLPDDTLLSFYYEDTKTAYEMFQRGRRISGDGPCLGYRKPNEPYQWISYKEVIEQAEFIGSGLLKRGCQASPDQFIGVFAQNRPEWVIAEMACYTYSMAVVPLYDTLGQEAIVHILNIAEISTVICDKPEKAAALLQNVELSLTPGLHSIILMNPCDISLLERGRKCNVDIILFSDLMVSMFCHGARVGFYQGDIQLLMDDIKTLQPTFFPVVPRLLNRIYDKILGSVSSPLKRSLLQYAVRRKQSELSSGIVRNNSLWDKILFNRIQIFEGYGQTECTAGCTFSMPGDWTAGHVGAPLPCAMVKVVDIEEMNYFAANGEGEICIKGPSVFKGYLKDPERTAEALDSDDWLHTGDVGKWLPNGVLKIIDRKKHIFKLSQGEYIAPEKIENIYVRSAPVLQVFVHGDSLQSHLIGIVVPDPEVLAVWASEREIVGSYEDLCKNPEVKKAILDDMTKLGKEGGLKSFEQVKDIYLHPEAFTVSNGLLTPTMKARRVDIRKRFQEKISQLYEKNGS
;
A
#
# COMPACT_ATOMS: atom_id res chain seq x y z
N MET A 1 68.58 9.75 10.72
CA MET A 1 68.21 8.95 11.90
C MET A 1 68.21 9.88 13.09
N GLY A 2 67.08 10.03 13.80
CA GLY A 2 67.12 10.50 15.19
C GLY A 2 67.53 9.34 16.08
N THR A 3 68.23 9.59 17.18
CA THR A 3 68.68 8.57 18.12
C THR A 3 67.61 8.28 19.18
N LEU A 4 67.72 7.14 19.87
CA LEU A 4 66.78 6.76 20.92
C LEU A 4 66.70 7.81 22.06
N ARG A 5 67.80 8.54 22.31
CA ARG A 5 67.85 9.64 23.29
C ARG A 5 66.96 10.82 22.90
N ASP A 6 66.91 11.15 21.61
CA ASP A 6 66.14 12.30 21.13
C ASP A 6 64.63 12.05 21.30
N LEU A 7 64.19 10.82 21.04
CA LEU A 7 62.82 10.36 21.31
C LEU A 7 62.52 10.30 22.83
N GLN A 8 63.46 9.84 23.66
CA GLN A 8 63.29 9.86 25.12
C GLN A 8 63.19 11.30 25.67
N TYR A 9 63.97 12.24 25.14
CA TYR A 9 63.91 13.65 25.53
C TYR A 9 62.58 14.30 25.12
N ALA A 10 62.14 14.09 23.88
CA ALA A 10 60.85 14.58 23.39
C ALA A 10 59.66 13.98 24.18
N LEU A 11 59.73 12.69 24.54
CA LEU A 11 58.73 12.06 25.40
C LEU A 11 58.72 12.66 26.81
N HIS A 12 59.88 12.96 27.38
CA HIS A 12 59.98 13.59 28.71
C HIS A 12 59.43 15.03 28.69
N GLN A 13 59.71 15.81 27.63
CA GLN A 13 59.07 17.12 27.41
C GLN A 13 57.55 17.00 27.34
N LYS A 14 57.01 16.03 26.58
CA LYS A 14 55.55 15.83 26.47
C LYS A 14 54.90 15.37 27.78
N ILE A 15 55.59 14.61 28.61
CA ILE A 15 55.09 14.22 29.95
C ILE A 15 55.01 15.44 30.89
N GLU A 16 56.00 16.34 30.85
CA GLU A 16 55.98 17.53 31.71
C GLU A 16 55.00 18.61 31.20
N GLU A 17 54.83 18.74 29.89
CA GLU A 17 53.80 19.58 29.26
C GLU A 17 52.38 19.08 29.54
N LEU A 18 52.19 17.77 29.73
CA LEU A 18 50.93 17.19 30.22
C LEU A 18 50.68 17.57 31.69
N ARG A 19 51.67 17.37 32.59
CA ARG A 19 51.53 17.78 34.00
C ARG A 19 51.19 19.26 34.17
N GLN A 20 51.77 20.13 33.35
CA GLN A 20 51.48 21.58 33.38
C GLN A 20 50.05 21.90 32.91
N ARG A 21 49.43 21.04 32.10
CA ARG A 21 48.01 21.12 31.77
C ARG A 21 47.13 20.55 32.88
N ASP A 22 47.48 19.40 33.44
CA ASP A 22 46.71 18.76 34.51
C ASP A 22 46.61 19.69 35.73
N ALA A 23 47.73 20.29 36.16
CA ALA A 23 47.74 21.28 37.25
C ALA A 23 46.96 22.57 36.95
N LEU A 24 46.88 22.99 35.67
CA LEU A 24 46.06 24.14 35.26
C LEU A 24 44.56 23.78 35.21
N ILE A 25 44.22 22.52 34.95
CA ILE A 25 42.84 22.01 35.06
C ILE A 25 42.42 21.99 36.53
N ASP A 26 43.25 21.47 37.43
CA ASP A 26 42.98 21.48 38.89
C ASP A 26 42.74 22.91 39.41
N GLU A 27 43.54 23.89 38.96
CA GLU A 27 43.40 25.31 39.34
C GLU A 27 42.10 25.94 38.77
N LEU A 28 41.72 25.60 37.53
CA LEU A 28 40.49 26.09 36.90
C LEU A 28 39.22 25.43 37.44
N GLU A 29 39.25 24.16 37.84
CA GLU A 29 38.14 23.50 38.52
C GLU A 29 37.90 24.12 39.90
N LEU A 30 38.96 24.41 40.65
CA LEU A 30 38.87 25.13 41.93
C LEU A 30 38.32 26.56 41.78
N GLU A 31 38.66 27.28 40.69
CA GLU A 31 38.09 28.60 40.39
C GLU A 31 36.63 28.51 39.93
N LEU A 32 36.20 27.37 39.37
CA LEU A 32 34.83 27.11 38.96
C LEU A 32 33.92 26.86 40.16
N ASP A 33 34.34 25.99 41.09
CA ASP A 33 33.60 25.69 42.32
C ASP A 33 33.34 26.97 43.17
N GLN A 34 34.36 27.83 43.29
CA GLN A 34 34.22 29.13 43.96
C GLN A 34 33.19 30.06 43.28
N LYS A 35 33.04 29.96 41.95
CA LYS A 35 32.07 30.76 41.19
C LYS A 35 30.66 30.17 41.27
N ASP A 36 30.50 28.86 41.27
CA ASP A 36 29.20 28.21 41.48
C ASP A 36 28.68 28.44 42.93
N GLU A 37 29.55 28.39 43.95
CA GLU A 37 29.19 28.79 45.32
C GLU A 37 28.79 30.28 45.41
N LEU A 38 29.52 31.17 44.72
CA LEU A 38 29.17 32.59 44.64
C LEU A 38 27.82 32.81 43.95
N ILE A 39 27.53 32.09 42.86
CA ILE A 39 26.24 32.14 42.16
C ILE A 39 25.10 31.67 43.07
N GLN A 40 25.29 30.59 43.84
CA GLN A 40 24.28 30.07 44.76
C GLN A 40 24.00 31.04 45.91
N ASN A 41 25.04 31.70 46.44
CA ASN A 41 24.88 32.75 47.45
C ASN A 41 24.16 33.99 46.87
N LEU A 42 24.54 34.45 45.68
CA LEU A 42 23.89 35.59 45.01
C LEU A 42 22.41 35.30 44.68
N GLN A 43 22.06 34.09 44.25
CA GLN A 43 20.66 33.67 44.06
C GLN A 43 19.87 33.72 45.37
N THR A 44 20.48 33.24 46.47
CA THR A 44 19.89 33.25 47.82
C THR A 44 19.67 34.68 48.34
N GLU A 45 20.52 35.64 47.98
CA GLU A 45 20.25 37.07 48.22
C GLU A 45 19.15 37.61 47.31
N LEU A 46 19.15 37.28 46.03
CA LEU A 46 18.18 37.79 45.05
C LEU A 46 16.73 37.41 45.44
N ASP A 47 16.51 36.19 45.90
CA ASP A 47 15.19 35.76 46.38
C ASP A 47 14.82 36.35 47.76
N LYS A 48 15.79 36.71 48.62
CA LYS A 48 15.54 37.56 49.79
C LYS A 48 15.10 38.97 49.40
N TYR A 49 15.77 39.60 48.43
CA TYR A 49 15.35 40.94 47.97
C TYR A 49 13.99 40.91 47.27
N ARG A 50 13.65 39.82 46.55
CA ARG A 50 12.31 39.62 45.97
C ARG A 50 11.20 39.51 47.02
N SER A 51 11.43 38.84 48.15
CA SER A 51 10.41 38.71 49.19
C SER A 51 10.14 40.03 49.96
N VAL A 52 11.04 41.00 49.88
CA VAL A 52 10.90 42.34 50.49
C VAL A 52 10.19 43.35 49.56
N LEU A 53 10.19 43.13 48.23
CA LEU A 53 9.72 44.08 47.24
C LEU A 53 8.26 43.84 46.77
N GLN A 54 7.30 43.99 47.69
CA GLN A 54 5.90 44.25 47.33
C GLN A 54 5.47 45.68 47.75
N PRO A 55 5.08 46.56 46.80
CA PRO A 55 4.57 47.90 47.13
C PRO A 55 3.21 47.86 47.85
N THR A 56 2.93 48.87 48.68
CA THR A 56 1.71 48.97 49.50
C THR A 56 0.87 50.22 49.18
N GLY A 57 -0.45 50.03 48.99
CA GLY A 57 -1.43 51.08 48.68
C GLY A 57 -1.54 51.44 47.18
N GLN A 58 -2.63 52.01 46.64
CA GLN A 58 -3.92 52.45 47.21
C GLN A 58 -5.02 52.23 46.12
N SER A 59 -6.09 51.45 46.38
CA SER A 59 -7.45 51.84 46.84
C SER A 59 -8.46 52.36 45.78
N VAL A 60 -9.66 51.74 45.79
CA VAL A 60 -10.97 52.18 45.21
C VAL A 60 -11.19 52.08 43.68
N SER A 61 -11.87 51.01 43.25
CA SER A 61 -13.28 51.07 42.79
C SER A 61 -13.85 49.66 42.60
N GLU A 62 -15.07 49.39 43.07
CA GLU A 62 -15.70 48.05 42.99
C GLU A 62 -16.43 47.82 41.65
N GLN A 63 -16.08 46.74 40.94
CA GLN A 63 -16.99 46.04 40.02
C GLN A 63 -16.75 44.52 40.12
N PRO A 64 -17.80 43.67 40.05
CA PRO A 64 -17.67 42.23 40.23
C PRO A 64 -17.41 41.49 38.91
N GLU A 65 -16.14 41.32 38.53
CA GLU A 65 -15.75 40.38 37.47
C GLU A 65 -15.41 39.00 38.05
N LEU A 66 -15.66 37.93 37.27
CA LEU A 66 -15.52 36.56 37.73
C LEU A 66 -14.06 36.12 37.80
N ALA A 67 -13.71 35.32 38.80
CA ALA A 67 -12.39 34.74 38.95
C ALA A 67 -12.13 33.67 37.87
N GLU A 68 -11.46 34.05 36.77
CA GLU A 68 -10.89 33.07 35.85
C GLU A 68 -9.77 32.29 36.54
N GLN A 69 -9.95 30.97 36.65
CA GLN A 69 -8.90 30.07 37.13
C GLN A 69 -7.79 29.98 36.07
N GLN A 70 -6.62 30.52 36.38
CA GLN A 70 -5.44 30.41 35.50
C GLN A 70 -5.06 28.93 35.32
N ARG A 71 -5.17 28.44 34.09
CA ARG A 71 -4.93 27.04 33.74
C ARG A 71 -3.43 26.73 33.70
N THR A 72 -2.97 25.92 34.64
CA THR A 72 -1.60 25.37 34.65
C THR A 72 -1.45 24.21 33.66
N LYS A 73 -0.21 23.95 33.24
CA LYS A 73 0.13 22.85 32.30
C LYS A 73 0.08 21.50 33.04
N ARG A 74 -0.43 20.46 32.38
CA ARG A 74 -0.62 19.12 32.98
C ARG A 74 0.68 18.33 33.06
N GLN A 75 0.76 17.41 34.03
CA GLN A 75 1.89 16.49 34.22
C GLN A 75 1.43 15.03 34.15
N ALA A 76 2.16 14.21 33.40
CA ALA A 76 1.88 12.78 33.24
C ALA A 76 2.50 11.93 34.36
N ILE A 77 1.95 10.74 34.57
CA ILE A 77 2.32 9.80 35.64
C ILE A 77 2.87 8.51 35.01
N SER A 78 3.81 7.82 35.68
CA SER A 78 4.34 6.52 35.25
C SER A 78 4.53 5.55 36.42
N ALA A 79 4.11 4.30 36.24
CA ALA A 79 4.28 3.20 37.17
C ALA A 79 4.69 1.91 36.42
N GLU A 80 6.00 1.63 36.40
CA GLU A 80 6.51 0.36 35.88
C GLU A 80 6.28 -0.80 36.87
N PRO A 81 5.91 -2.00 36.39
CA PRO A 81 5.98 -3.22 37.21
C PRO A 81 7.45 -3.63 37.42
N THR A 82 7.78 -4.05 38.64
CA THR A 82 9.18 -4.31 39.04
C THR A 82 9.73 -5.61 38.43
N ALA A 83 10.36 -5.51 37.26
CA ALA A 83 11.35 -6.43 36.71
C ALA A 83 11.10 -7.95 36.92
N LEU A 84 10.05 -8.47 36.28
CA LEU A 84 9.87 -9.91 36.00
C LEU A 84 9.61 -10.07 34.49
N ASP A 85 10.28 -11.03 33.83
CA ASP A 85 9.99 -11.35 32.43
C ASP A 85 8.66 -12.12 32.36
N ILE A 86 7.87 -11.86 31.32
CA ILE A 86 6.52 -12.41 31.12
C ILE A 86 6.54 -13.94 31.09
N LYS A 87 7.67 -14.53 30.68
CA LYS A 87 7.91 -15.98 30.63
C LYS A 87 8.01 -16.65 32.01
N ASP A 88 8.42 -15.91 33.03
CA ASP A 88 8.59 -16.46 34.38
C ASP A 88 7.30 -16.38 35.22
N ILE A 89 6.41 -15.43 34.90
CA ILE A 89 5.19 -15.11 35.66
C ILE A 89 4.21 -16.29 35.73
N SER A 90 4.13 -17.12 34.68
CA SER A 90 3.30 -18.33 34.66
C SER A 90 3.67 -19.35 35.75
N HIS A 91 4.93 -19.37 36.18
CA HIS A 91 5.49 -20.32 37.14
C HIS A 91 5.60 -19.76 38.57
N VAL A 92 5.15 -18.52 38.81
CA VAL A 92 5.15 -17.92 40.16
C VAL A 92 4.10 -18.60 41.04
N THR A 93 4.57 -19.25 42.12
CA THR A 93 3.72 -19.80 43.18
C THR A 93 3.36 -18.69 44.17
N LEU A 94 2.09 -18.24 44.13
CA LEU A 94 1.55 -17.32 45.13
C LEU A 94 1.44 -18.00 46.51
N THR A 95 1.65 -17.22 47.57
CA THR A 95 1.56 -17.72 48.96
C THR A 95 0.16 -17.46 49.52
N CYS A 96 -0.64 -18.51 49.67
CA CYS A 96 -1.96 -18.43 50.28
C CYS A 96 -1.86 -18.53 51.81
N TYR A 97 -2.62 -17.70 52.52
CA TYR A 97 -2.68 -17.66 53.98
C TYR A 97 -4.05 -18.15 54.47
N SER A 98 -4.04 -19.13 55.39
CA SER A 98 -5.26 -19.73 55.94
C SER A 98 -6.12 -18.72 56.69
N LYS A 99 -7.43 -18.72 56.39
CA LYS A 99 -8.44 -17.82 56.98
C LYS A 99 -9.64 -18.64 57.45
N ASN A 100 -10.44 -18.07 58.34
CA ASN A 100 -11.78 -18.61 58.64
C ASN A 100 -12.80 -18.02 57.65
N GLU A 101 -13.92 -18.72 57.46
CA GLU A 101 -14.98 -18.35 56.50
C GLU A 101 -15.46 -16.90 56.70
N LYS A 102 -15.69 -16.48 57.95
CA LYS A 102 -16.15 -15.12 58.27
C LYS A 102 -15.13 -14.04 57.88
N SER A 103 -13.83 -14.31 58.04
CA SER A 103 -12.78 -13.40 57.56
C SER A 103 -12.73 -13.38 56.02
N GLN A 104 -12.89 -14.52 55.33
CA GLN A 104 -12.95 -14.56 53.87
C GLN A 104 -14.16 -13.79 53.31
N GLU A 105 -15.36 -13.98 53.89
CA GLU A 105 -16.56 -13.23 53.53
C GLU A 105 -16.40 -11.73 53.78
N LEU A 106 -15.82 -11.32 54.93
CA LEU A 106 -15.57 -9.92 55.24
C LEU A 106 -14.60 -9.27 54.25
N ILE A 107 -13.49 -9.94 53.89
CA ILE A 107 -12.53 -9.41 52.92
C ILE A 107 -13.19 -9.30 51.53
N LYS A 108 -13.91 -10.35 51.11
CA LYS A 108 -14.63 -10.36 49.83
C LYS A 108 -15.69 -9.25 49.76
N ALA A 109 -16.44 -9.03 50.83
CA ALA A 109 -17.42 -7.95 50.91
C ALA A 109 -16.76 -6.57 50.84
N ALA A 110 -15.66 -6.35 51.58
CA ALA A 110 -14.90 -5.10 51.53
C ALA A 110 -14.36 -4.78 50.13
N ILE A 111 -13.85 -5.79 49.42
CA ILE A 111 -13.35 -5.67 48.03
C ILE A 111 -14.49 -5.30 47.06
N LEU A 112 -15.68 -5.88 47.24
CA LEU A 112 -16.87 -5.60 46.41
C LEU A 112 -17.56 -4.26 46.73
N ASP A 113 -17.36 -3.72 47.93
CA ASP A 113 -17.82 -2.39 48.36
C ASP A 113 -16.86 -1.25 47.95
N ASN A 114 -15.60 -1.57 47.63
CA ASN A 114 -14.61 -0.60 47.18
C ASN A 114 -14.87 -0.13 45.74
N ASP A 115 -14.90 1.20 45.53
CA ASP A 115 -15.23 1.80 44.24
C ASP A 115 -14.33 1.37 43.07
N PHE A 116 -13.07 1.02 43.34
CA PHE A 116 -12.16 0.50 42.34
C PHE A 116 -12.22 -1.02 42.22
N MET A 117 -12.01 -1.74 43.33
CA MET A 117 -11.76 -3.19 43.30
C MET A 117 -13.00 -4.04 42.97
N LYS A 118 -14.22 -3.48 43.07
CA LYS A 118 -15.48 -4.12 42.67
C LYS A 118 -15.56 -4.49 41.17
N ASN A 119 -14.65 -4.00 40.34
CA ASN A 119 -14.62 -4.19 38.88
C ASN A 119 -13.71 -5.35 38.41
N LEU A 120 -13.15 -6.13 39.34
CA LEU A 120 -12.24 -7.27 39.08
C LEU A 120 -13.02 -8.57 38.78
N GLU A 121 -12.38 -9.56 38.13
CA GLU A 121 -13.00 -10.89 37.96
C GLU A 121 -13.17 -11.59 39.31
N MET A 122 -14.25 -12.36 39.50
CA MET A 122 -14.53 -13.07 40.76
C MET A 122 -13.42 -14.08 41.13
N SER A 123 -12.76 -14.66 40.14
CA SER A 123 -11.53 -15.47 40.26
C SER A 123 -10.39 -14.68 40.91
N GLN A 124 -10.10 -13.49 40.40
CA GLN A 124 -9.06 -12.59 40.90
C GLN A 124 -9.37 -12.12 42.34
N ILE A 125 -10.64 -11.83 42.64
CA ILE A 125 -11.08 -11.47 44.00
C ILE A 125 -10.79 -12.63 44.98
N LEU A 126 -11.02 -13.89 44.58
CA LEU A 126 -10.71 -15.06 45.41
C LEU A 126 -9.19 -15.25 45.58
N GLU A 127 -8.38 -15.14 44.51
CA GLU A 127 -6.91 -15.19 44.63
C GLU A 127 -6.37 -14.07 45.55
N ILE A 128 -6.92 -12.85 45.49
CA ILE A 128 -6.57 -11.76 46.41
C ILE A 128 -6.94 -12.14 47.85
N VAL A 129 -8.17 -12.61 48.10
CA VAL A 129 -8.64 -13.03 49.43
C VAL A 129 -7.71 -14.10 50.02
N ASP A 130 -7.28 -15.09 49.23
CA ASP A 130 -6.38 -16.14 49.71
C ASP A 130 -4.95 -15.63 49.96
N CYS A 131 -4.45 -14.70 49.14
CA CYS A 131 -3.11 -14.14 49.29
C CYS A 131 -2.95 -13.06 50.37
N MET A 132 -4.04 -12.47 50.90
CA MET A 132 -3.90 -11.47 51.98
C MET A 132 -3.34 -12.10 53.27
N TYR A 133 -2.40 -11.43 53.94
CA TYR A 133 -1.80 -11.85 55.22
C TYR A 133 -2.20 -10.93 56.38
N PRO A 134 -2.24 -11.41 57.65
CA PRO A 134 -2.72 -10.60 58.77
C PRO A 134 -1.64 -9.62 59.26
N VAL A 135 -2.07 -8.42 59.66
CA VAL A 135 -1.23 -7.36 60.24
C VAL A 135 -2.01 -6.66 61.36
N GLU A 136 -1.37 -6.42 62.50
CA GLU A 136 -1.99 -5.75 63.65
C GLU A 136 -1.28 -4.44 64.01
N TYR A 137 -2.05 -3.45 64.43
CA TYR A 137 -1.56 -2.15 64.89
C TYR A 137 -2.19 -1.76 66.22
N ASN A 138 -1.37 -1.23 67.13
CA ASN A 138 -1.83 -0.73 68.43
C ASN A 138 -2.42 0.69 68.31
N GLN A 139 -3.27 1.07 69.26
CA GLN A 139 -3.82 2.42 69.34
C GLN A 139 -2.71 3.49 69.31
N GLY A 140 -2.91 4.53 68.52
CA GLY A 140 -1.93 5.60 68.28
C GLY A 140 -0.91 5.31 67.17
N SER A 141 -0.85 4.10 66.63
CA SER A 141 0.10 3.76 65.54
C SER A 141 -0.25 4.48 64.24
N CYS A 142 0.76 4.98 63.53
CA CYS A 142 0.61 5.47 62.15
C CYS A 142 0.71 4.27 61.19
N ILE A 143 -0.39 3.92 60.51
CA ILE A 143 -0.48 2.77 59.58
C ILE A 143 -0.05 3.19 58.17
N ILE A 144 -0.41 4.42 57.80
CA ILE A 144 -0.02 5.10 56.57
C ILE A 144 0.37 6.53 56.97
N LYS A 145 1.39 7.08 56.32
CA LYS A 145 1.77 8.49 56.47
C LYS A 145 1.81 9.14 55.08
N GLU A 146 1.30 10.36 54.99
CA GLU A 146 1.28 11.15 53.77
C GLU A 146 2.70 11.43 53.25
N GLY A 147 2.88 11.36 51.94
CA GLY A 147 4.19 11.52 51.27
C GLY A 147 5.08 10.27 51.23
N ASP A 148 4.84 9.25 52.05
CA ASP A 148 5.62 8.01 52.01
C ASP A 148 5.29 7.16 50.77
N VAL A 149 6.21 6.34 50.26
CA VAL A 149 5.97 5.44 49.11
C VAL A 149 5.15 4.22 49.57
N GLY A 150 3.95 4.04 49.03
CA GLY A 150 3.05 2.95 49.44
C GLY A 150 3.17 1.69 48.58
N SER A 151 3.34 0.53 49.22
CA SER A 151 3.41 -0.79 48.57
C SER A 151 2.34 -1.79 49.00
N LEU A 152 1.48 -1.43 49.98
CA LEU A 152 0.50 -2.32 50.62
C LEU A 152 -0.93 -1.75 50.55
N VAL A 153 -1.91 -2.60 50.21
CA VAL A 153 -3.35 -2.43 50.46
C VAL A 153 -3.70 -3.05 51.79
N TYR A 154 -4.64 -2.46 52.53
CA TYR A 154 -5.22 -3.04 53.73
C TYR A 154 -6.75 -3.20 53.63
N VAL A 155 -7.28 -4.24 54.26
CA VAL A 155 -8.69 -4.44 54.57
C VAL A 155 -8.85 -4.55 56.07
N MET A 156 -9.74 -3.77 56.70
CA MET A 156 -9.93 -3.81 58.14
C MET A 156 -10.88 -4.93 58.57
N GLU A 157 -10.39 -5.89 59.37
CA GLU A 157 -11.23 -6.91 60.02
C GLU A 157 -11.84 -6.38 61.32
N ASP A 158 -11.09 -5.60 62.10
CA ASP A 158 -11.47 -5.16 63.44
C ASP A 158 -10.76 -3.85 63.83
N GLY A 159 -11.37 -3.08 64.73
CA GLY A 159 -10.87 -1.80 65.22
C GLY A 159 -11.43 -0.55 64.51
N LYS A 160 -10.68 0.56 64.59
CA LYS A 160 -11.00 1.86 63.99
C LYS A 160 -9.73 2.63 63.63
N VAL A 161 -9.79 3.42 62.56
CA VAL A 161 -8.74 4.37 62.17
C VAL A 161 -9.32 5.75 61.87
N GLU A 162 -8.49 6.78 61.96
CA GLU A 162 -8.77 8.13 61.46
C GLU A 162 -7.83 8.53 60.33
N VAL A 163 -8.33 9.37 59.42
CA VAL A 163 -7.62 9.80 58.21
C VAL A 163 -7.41 11.31 58.25
N PHE A 164 -6.19 11.76 57.97
CA PHE A 164 -5.80 13.16 57.83
C PHE A 164 -5.22 13.42 56.45
N LYS A 165 -5.40 14.65 55.94
CA LYS A 165 -4.63 15.18 54.82
C LYS A 165 -4.32 16.65 55.08
N ASP A 166 -3.10 17.11 54.81
CA ASP A 166 -2.67 18.49 55.09
C ASP A 166 -2.94 18.87 56.58
N ASP A 167 -2.72 17.91 57.49
CA ASP A 167 -3.09 17.91 58.93
C ASP A 167 -4.60 18.09 59.27
N VAL A 168 -5.48 18.21 58.28
CA VAL A 168 -6.94 18.26 58.45
C VAL A 168 -7.52 16.84 58.55
N LYS A 169 -8.30 16.55 59.60
CA LYS A 169 -9.02 15.26 59.74
C LYS A 169 -10.15 15.17 58.72
N LEU A 170 -10.10 14.17 57.84
CA LEU A 170 -11.08 13.91 56.79
C LEU A 170 -12.24 13.02 57.27
N CYS A 171 -11.93 11.87 57.87
CA CYS A 171 -12.93 10.87 58.26
C CYS A 171 -12.41 9.89 59.32
N GLU A 172 -13.31 9.03 59.81
CA GLU A 172 -12.99 7.79 60.52
C GLU A 172 -13.47 6.59 59.69
N MET A 173 -12.72 5.48 59.75
CA MET A 173 -13.08 4.22 59.10
C MET A 173 -13.10 3.08 60.11
N GLY A 174 -13.98 2.12 59.88
CA GLY A 174 -14.15 0.91 60.71
C GLY A 174 -14.05 -0.38 59.87
N PRO A 175 -14.46 -1.53 60.45
CA PRO A 175 -14.33 -2.83 59.82
C PRO A 175 -15.09 -2.95 58.49
N GLY A 176 -14.61 -3.84 57.62
CA GLY A 176 -15.18 -4.06 56.29
C GLY A 176 -14.82 -2.99 55.24
N LYS A 177 -13.81 -2.15 55.51
CA LYS A 177 -13.32 -1.14 54.56
C LYS A 177 -11.90 -1.43 54.07
N VAL A 178 -11.68 -1.19 52.78
CA VAL A 178 -10.38 -1.18 52.10
C VAL A 178 -9.74 0.21 52.29
N PHE A 179 -8.42 0.27 52.44
CA PHE A 179 -7.65 1.51 52.31
C PHE A 179 -6.20 1.28 51.89
N GLY A 180 -5.65 2.21 51.11
CA GLY A 180 -4.26 2.20 50.64
C GLY A 180 -4.06 1.70 49.20
N GLU A 181 -5.16 1.40 48.50
CA GLU A 181 -5.24 0.94 47.10
C GLU A 181 -4.55 1.85 46.10
N LEU A 182 -4.67 3.17 46.27
CA LEU A 182 -4.13 4.17 45.34
C LEU A 182 -2.62 3.98 45.08
N ALA A 183 -1.86 3.63 46.12
CA ALA A 183 -0.41 3.46 46.04
C ALA A 183 0.04 2.10 45.50
N ILE A 184 -0.85 1.09 45.46
CA ILE A 184 -0.60 -0.16 44.73
C ILE A 184 -0.79 0.05 43.23
N LEU A 185 -1.77 0.86 42.82
CA LEU A 185 -2.10 1.06 41.40
C LEU A 185 -1.12 1.98 40.66
N TYR A 186 -0.74 3.12 41.25
CA TYR A 186 -0.17 4.24 40.48
C TYR A 186 1.28 4.60 40.81
N ASN A 187 1.99 3.76 41.57
CA ASN A 187 3.34 4.02 42.11
C ASN A 187 3.47 5.38 42.85
N CYS A 188 2.35 5.92 43.34
CA CYS A 188 2.31 7.24 43.97
C CYS A 188 2.71 7.19 45.45
N THR A 189 3.09 8.36 45.96
CA THR A 189 3.17 8.59 47.40
C THR A 189 1.77 8.54 48.02
N ARG A 190 1.68 8.06 49.27
CA ARG A 190 0.44 8.01 50.04
C ARG A 190 -0.17 9.41 50.14
N THR A 191 -1.45 9.53 49.79
CA THR A 191 -2.20 10.79 49.60
C THR A 191 -2.89 11.32 50.86
N ALA A 192 -2.72 10.61 51.98
CA ALA A 192 -3.30 10.91 53.30
C ALA A 192 -2.54 10.12 54.37
N THR A 193 -2.59 10.58 55.61
CA THR A 193 -2.08 9.89 56.81
C THR A 193 -3.22 9.13 57.50
N VAL A 194 -2.99 7.87 57.89
CA VAL A 194 -3.97 7.01 58.58
C VAL A 194 -3.42 6.54 59.93
N LYS A 195 -4.14 6.84 61.02
CA LYS A 195 -3.74 6.51 62.40
C LYS A 195 -4.76 5.60 63.08
N ALA A 196 -4.28 4.66 63.89
CA ALA A 196 -5.12 3.71 64.62
C ALA A 196 -5.81 4.36 65.84
N LEU A 197 -7.14 4.45 65.84
CA LEU A 197 -7.93 4.96 66.98
C LEU A 197 -8.13 3.92 68.08
N SER A 198 -8.02 2.64 67.74
CA SER A 198 -7.99 1.49 68.67
C SER A 198 -6.87 0.54 68.29
N HIS A 199 -6.67 -0.53 69.07
CA HIS A 199 -6.06 -1.74 68.49
C HIS A 199 -6.87 -2.16 67.26
N THR A 200 -6.19 -2.46 66.16
CA THR A 200 -6.77 -2.60 64.82
C THR A 200 -6.13 -3.78 64.11
N ARG A 201 -6.97 -4.68 63.58
CA ARG A 201 -6.53 -5.92 62.89
C ARG A 201 -6.90 -5.82 61.41
N LEU A 202 -5.89 -5.98 60.56
CA LEU A 202 -5.95 -5.76 59.12
C LEU A 202 -5.54 -7.02 58.36
N TRP A 203 -6.05 -7.17 57.15
CA TRP A 203 -5.52 -8.06 56.13
C TRP A 203 -4.77 -7.21 55.10
N ALA A 204 -3.53 -7.57 54.77
CA ALA A 204 -2.65 -6.83 53.87
C ALA A 204 -2.31 -7.65 52.62
N ILE A 205 -2.16 -6.99 51.47
CA ILE A 205 -1.56 -7.56 50.26
C ILE A 205 -0.58 -6.56 49.66
N ASP A 206 0.54 -7.05 49.14
CA ASP A 206 1.57 -6.22 48.52
C ASP A 206 1.37 -6.04 47.01
N ARG A 207 2.03 -5.01 46.46
CA ARG A 207 1.93 -4.64 45.04
C ARG A 207 2.38 -5.77 44.10
N GLN A 208 3.43 -6.52 44.43
CA GLN A 208 3.98 -7.55 43.54
C GLN A 208 3.04 -8.77 43.50
N CYS A 209 2.52 -9.21 44.65
CA CYS A 209 1.48 -10.23 44.72
C CYS A 209 0.21 -9.80 43.97
N PHE A 210 -0.29 -8.59 44.24
CA PHE A 210 -1.47 -8.04 43.56
C PHE A 210 -1.30 -7.97 42.03
N GLN A 211 -0.19 -7.37 41.54
CA GLN A 211 0.11 -7.30 40.11
C GLN A 211 0.23 -8.68 39.47
N THR A 212 0.82 -9.65 40.16
CA THR A 212 0.93 -11.04 39.68
C THR A 212 -0.45 -11.64 39.46
N ILE A 213 -1.38 -11.51 40.42
CA ILE A 213 -2.76 -12.02 40.28
C ILE A 213 -3.46 -11.38 39.07
N MET A 214 -3.34 -10.05 38.89
CA MET A 214 -3.95 -9.33 37.77
C MET A 214 -3.45 -9.82 36.39
N MET A 215 -2.15 -10.11 36.27
CA MET A 215 -1.54 -10.56 35.01
C MET A 215 -1.77 -12.05 34.73
N ARG A 216 -1.74 -12.88 35.78
CA ARG A 216 -1.76 -14.34 35.67
C ARG A 216 -3.03 -14.89 35.01
N THR A 217 -4.19 -14.31 35.30
CA THR A 217 -5.48 -14.77 34.74
C THR A 217 -5.52 -14.64 33.21
N GLY A 218 -4.94 -13.57 32.66
CA GLY A 218 -4.84 -13.38 31.21
C GLY A 218 -3.82 -14.32 30.55
N LEU A 219 -2.64 -14.46 31.17
CA LEU A 219 -1.57 -15.33 30.65
C LEU A 219 -1.96 -16.82 30.65
N ILE A 220 -2.75 -17.28 31.62
CA ILE A 220 -3.27 -18.66 31.65
C ILE A 220 -4.29 -18.89 30.53
N LYS A 221 -5.33 -18.04 30.40
CA LYS A 221 -6.34 -18.15 29.32
C LYS A 221 -5.67 -18.21 27.94
N HIS A 222 -4.66 -17.36 27.72
CA HIS A 222 -3.88 -17.34 26.47
C HIS A 222 -3.11 -18.65 26.22
N ALA A 223 -2.45 -19.20 27.25
CA ALA A 223 -1.74 -20.46 27.15
C ALA A 223 -2.68 -21.65 26.89
N GLU A 224 -3.88 -21.65 27.46
CA GLU A 224 -4.92 -22.66 27.26
C GLU A 224 -5.48 -22.60 25.83
N TYR A 225 -5.81 -21.41 25.31
CA TYR A 225 -6.24 -21.23 23.91
C TYR A 225 -5.12 -21.59 22.93
N MET A 226 -3.86 -21.24 23.21
CA MET A 226 -2.69 -21.66 22.43
C MET A 226 -2.51 -23.19 22.41
N HIS A 227 -2.72 -23.87 23.53
CA HIS A 227 -2.65 -25.32 23.60
C HIS A 227 -3.82 -25.98 22.84
N PHE A 228 -5.02 -25.44 22.97
CA PHE A 228 -6.20 -25.91 22.26
C PHE A 228 -6.08 -25.73 20.74
N LEU A 229 -5.68 -24.55 20.25
CA LEU A 229 -5.46 -24.31 18.81
C LEU A 229 -4.43 -25.26 18.21
N LYS A 230 -3.31 -25.52 18.91
CA LYS A 230 -2.30 -26.50 18.49
C LYS A 230 -2.82 -27.95 18.43
N SER A 231 -3.95 -28.25 19.09
CA SER A 231 -4.61 -29.56 19.03
C SER A 231 -5.61 -29.71 17.87
N VAL A 232 -6.00 -28.61 17.21
CA VAL A 232 -6.90 -28.64 16.05
C VAL A 232 -6.10 -28.87 14.75
N PRO A 233 -6.33 -29.94 13.98
CA PRO A 233 -5.47 -30.31 12.85
C PRO A 233 -5.28 -29.22 11.78
N SER A 234 -6.32 -28.42 11.51
CA SER A 234 -6.26 -27.32 10.51
C SER A 234 -5.40 -26.14 10.95
N PHE A 235 -5.18 -25.95 12.25
CA PHE A 235 -4.36 -24.87 12.79
C PHE A 235 -2.93 -25.32 13.11
N GLN A 236 -2.68 -26.63 13.20
CA GLN A 236 -1.38 -27.24 13.50
C GLN A 236 -0.26 -26.88 12.50
N GLN A 237 -0.60 -26.41 11.29
CA GLN A 237 0.37 -25.99 10.26
C GLN A 237 0.75 -24.49 10.32
N LEU A 238 0.10 -23.69 11.18
CA LEU A 238 0.38 -22.26 11.31
C LEU A 238 1.59 -22.01 12.22
N GLN A 239 2.31 -20.91 11.98
CA GLN A 239 3.42 -20.48 12.84
C GLN A 239 2.92 -20.04 14.22
N GLU A 240 3.77 -20.19 15.24
CA GLU A 240 3.39 -19.98 16.64
C GLU A 240 3.00 -18.54 16.97
N ASP A 241 3.52 -17.55 16.24
CA ASP A 241 3.12 -16.15 16.34
C ASP A 241 1.72 -15.90 15.75
N VAL A 242 1.36 -16.61 14.66
CA VAL A 242 0.01 -16.58 14.06
C VAL A 242 -0.99 -17.21 15.03
N LEU A 243 -0.63 -18.34 15.64
CA LEU A 243 -1.45 -18.99 16.67
C LEU A 243 -1.63 -18.10 17.90
N SER A 244 -0.58 -17.37 18.34
CA SER A 244 -0.73 -16.38 19.43
C SER A 244 -1.72 -15.30 19.03
N LYS A 245 -1.54 -14.66 17.88
CA LYS A 245 -2.43 -13.58 17.42
C LYS A 245 -3.89 -14.03 17.35
N ILE A 246 -4.15 -15.29 16.96
CA ILE A 246 -5.51 -15.88 16.98
C ILE A 246 -5.99 -16.04 18.43
N ALA A 247 -5.20 -16.65 19.32
CA ALA A 247 -5.56 -16.81 20.74
C ALA A 247 -5.81 -15.46 21.46
N ASP A 248 -5.08 -14.40 21.09
CA ASP A 248 -5.26 -13.03 21.61
C ASP A 248 -6.63 -12.41 21.25
N VAL A 249 -7.36 -12.97 20.26
CA VAL A 249 -8.66 -12.44 19.76
C VAL A 249 -9.83 -13.43 19.81
N LEU A 250 -9.66 -14.63 20.38
CA LEU A 250 -10.76 -15.60 20.52
C LEU A 250 -11.67 -15.24 21.71
N GLU A 251 -12.97 -15.12 21.46
CA GLU A 251 -13.98 -14.94 22.51
C GLU A 251 -14.76 -16.23 22.78
N GLU A 252 -14.99 -16.56 24.06
CA GLU A 252 -15.68 -17.78 24.48
C GLU A 252 -17.18 -17.54 24.66
N MET A 253 -17.99 -18.29 23.88
CA MET A 253 -19.44 -18.19 23.84
C MET A 253 -20.09 -19.52 24.22
N HIS A 254 -20.97 -19.50 25.22
CA HIS A 254 -21.73 -20.66 25.68
C HIS A 254 -23.14 -20.66 25.07
N TYR A 255 -23.69 -21.85 24.81
CA TYR A 255 -25.02 -22.06 24.23
C TYR A 255 -25.74 -23.23 24.92
N ASP A 256 -27.02 -23.05 25.23
CA ASP A 256 -27.85 -24.05 25.90
C ASP A 256 -28.38 -25.09 24.90
N THR A 257 -28.83 -26.24 25.41
CA THR A 257 -29.32 -27.34 24.57
C THR A 257 -30.58 -26.91 23.78
N GLY A 258 -30.47 -26.88 22.45
CA GLY A 258 -31.51 -26.42 21.53
C GLY A 258 -31.29 -25.02 20.94
N ASP A 259 -30.26 -24.28 21.37
CA ASP A 259 -29.97 -22.93 20.86
C ASP A 259 -29.50 -22.95 19.40
N TYR A 260 -29.97 -21.97 18.62
CA TYR A 260 -29.52 -21.75 17.25
C TYR A 260 -28.32 -20.81 17.22
N ILE A 261 -27.12 -21.38 17.12
CA ILE A 261 -25.85 -20.66 16.98
C ILE A 261 -25.78 -19.96 15.62
N ILE A 262 -26.27 -20.62 14.57
CA ILE A 262 -26.44 -20.05 13.23
C ILE A 262 -27.86 -20.36 12.72
N ARG A 263 -28.46 -19.40 12.01
CA ARG A 263 -29.73 -19.58 11.29
C ARG A 263 -29.52 -19.46 9.78
N GLN A 264 -30.12 -20.36 9.02
CA GLN A 264 -30.13 -20.33 7.56
C GLN A 264 -30.77 -19.03 7.05
N GLY A 265 -30.22 -18.46 5.98
CA GLY A 265 -30.69 -17.19 5.40
C GLY A 265 -30.30 -15.93 6.17
N ALA A 266 -29.73 -16.05 7.37
CA ALA A 266 -29.19 -14.90 8.09
C ALA A 266 -27.91 -14.37 7.44
N SER A 267 -27.65 -13.07 7.57
CA SER A 267 -26.33 -12.51 7.23
C SER A 267 -25.32 -12.81 8.33
N GLY A 268 -24.05 -13.06 7.98
CA GLY A 268 -23.03 -13.34 8.99
C GLY A 268 -21.59 -13.34 8.52
N ASP A 269 -20.70 -13.05 9.46
CA ASP A 269 -19.27 -12.81 9.30
C ASP A 269 -18.40 -13.58 10.31
N THR A 270 -18.97 -14.02 11.44
CA THR A 270 -18.27 -14.81 12.47
C THR A 270 -17.96 -16.25 12.07
N PHE A 271 -16.86 -16.78 12.60
CA PHE A 271 -16.37 -18.15 12.52
C PHE A 271 -16.27 -18.75 13.93
N PHE A 272 -16.61 -20.02 14.08
CA PHE A 272 -16.76 -20.70 15.37
C PHE A 272 -15.93 -21.99 15.43
N ILE A 273 -15.22 -22.22 16.53
CA ILE A 273 -14.47 -23.46 16.84
C ILE A 273 -15.06 -24.07 18.11
N ILE A 274 -15.45 -25.35 18.10
CA ILE A 274 -16.11 -25.99 19.26
C ILE A 274 -15.07 -26.40 20.30
N SER A 275 -15.06 -25.76 21.47
CA SER A 275 -14.18 -26.11 22.60
C SER A 275 -14.79 -27.16 23.54
N LYS A 276 -16.13 -27.20 23.65
CA LYS A 276 -16.92 -28.16 24.45
C LYS A 276 -18.27 -28.42 23.77
N GLY A 277 -18.79 -29.64 23.92
CA GLY A 277 -20.13 -30.04 23.46
C GLY A 277 -20.19 -30.47 21.99
N LYS A 278 -21.42 -30.51 21.44
CA LYS A 278 -21.76 -30.91 20.07
C LYS A 278 -22.89 -30.07 19.49
N VAL A 279 -22.83 -29.84 18.18
CA VAL A 279 -23.85 -29.12 17.42
C VAL A 279 -24.35 -29.95 16.25
N THR A 280 -25.61 -29.76 15.88
CA THR A 280 -26.25 -30.39 14.71
C THR A 280 -26.46 -29.35 13.63
N VAL A 281 -26.01 -29.64 12.41
CA VAL A 281 -26.17 -28.79 11.24
C VAL A 281 -27.42 -29.22 10.48
N THR A 282 -28.35 -28.29 10.21
CA THR A 282 -29.61 -28.60 9.53
C THR A 282 -29.96 -27.61 8.43
N MET A 283 -30.58 -28.09 7.35
CA MET A 283 -30.96 -27.28 6.20
C MET A 283 -32.42 -27.54 5.80
N GLN A 284 -33.12 -26.47 5.40
CA GLN A 284 -34.50 -26.52 4.94
C GLN A 284 -34.55 -26.09 3.47
N GLU A 285 -35.10 -26.93 2.58
CA GLU A 285 -35.13 -26.67 1.13
C GLU A 285 -36.31 -25.78 0.72
N ALA A 286 -37.50 -25.99 1.30
CA ALA A 286 -38.67 -25.14 1.11
C ALA A 286 -39.27 -24.66 2.44
N ALA A 287 -39.83 -23.45 2.43
CA ALA A 287 -40.41 -22.80 3.62
C ALA A 287 -41.70 -23.52 4.08
N GLY A 288 -41.56 -24.44 5.04
CA GLY A 288 -42.66 -25.22 5.62
C GLY A 288 -42.36 -26.71 5.79
N GLU A 289 -41.26 -27.22 5.23
CA GLU A 289 -40.84 -28.63 5.37
C GLU A 289 -39.98 -28.83 6.63
N GLU A 290 -39.86 -30.06 7.15
CA GLU A 290 -39.00 -30.34 8.30
C GLU A 290 -37.51 -30.20 7.92
N PRO A 291 -36.67 -29.56 8.77
CA PRO A 291 -35.27 -29.31 8.45
C PRO A 291 -34.45 -30.59 8.49
N VAL A 292 -33.79 -30.91 7.37
CA VAL A 292 -32.96 -32.11 7.20
C VAL A 292 -31.64 -31.96 7.96
N VAL A 293 -31.28 -32.96 8.75
CA VAL A 293 -29.97 -33.02 9.43
C VAL A 293 -28.88 -33.38 8.41
N LEU A 294 -27.88 -32.50 8.26
CA LEU A 294 -26.75 -32.68 7.36
C LEU A 294 -25.53 -33.31 8.04
N SER A 295 -25.25 -32.92 9.29
CA SER A 295 -24.08 -33.38 10.04
C SER A 295 -24.21 -33.10 11.54
N THR A 296 -23.35 -33.72 12.35
CA THR A 296 -23.14 -33.38 13.76
C THR A 296 -21.65 -33.10 13.95
N LEU A 297 -21.33 -31.93 14.50
CA LEU A 297 -19.96 -31.47 14.77
C LEU A 297 -19.69 -31.49 16.29
N SER A 298 -18.42 -31.60 16.67
CA SER A 298 -17.96 -31.92 18.01
C SER A 298 -16.70 -31.12 18.41
N ARG A 299 -16.19 -31.34 19.63
CA ARG A 299 -14.97 -30.66 20.13
C ARG A 299 -13.79 -30.80 19.17
N GLY A 300 -13.29 -29.66 18.68
CA GLY A 300 -12.20 -29.55 17.70
C GLY A 300 -12.67 -29.29 16.27
N ASP A 301 -13.94 -29.54 15.96
CA ASP A 301 -14.57 -29.14 14.70
C ASP A 301 -14.91 -27.63 14.71
N TRP A 302 -15.12 -27.06 13.52
CA TRP A 302 -15.42 -25.63 13.31
C TRP A 302 -16.52 -25.45 12.26
N PHE A 303 -17.15 -24.27 12.23
CA PHE A 303 -18.19 -23.94 11.25
C PHE A 303 -18.29 -22.43 10.97
N GLY A 304 -18.80 -22.11 9.78
CA GLY A 304 -19.07 -20.73 9.32
C GLY A 304 -18.04 -20.18 8.33
N GLU A 305 -17.11 -21.01 7.87
CA GLU A 305 -15.98 -20.67 6.99
C GLU A 305 -16.38 -20.20 5.58
N GLN A 306 -17.59 -20.52 5.10
CA GLN A 306 -18.13 -19.95 3.86
C GLN A 306 -18.27 -18.41 3.95
N ALA A 307 -18.60 -17.87 5.13
CA ALA A 307 -18.65 -16.41 5.34
C ALA A 307 -17.28 -15.74 5.13
N LEU A 308 -16.19 -16.41 5.49
CA LEU A 308 -14.83 -15.90 5.31
C LEU A 308 -14.45 -15.81 3.82
N LYS A 309 -15.09 -16.61 2.96
CA LYS A 309 -14.88 -16.64 1.50
C LYS A 309 -15.68 -15.58 0.74
N GLY A 310 -16.60 -14.86 1.39
CA GLY A 310 -17.34 -13.74 0.80
C GLY A 310 -18.78 -14.06 0.40
N GLU A 311 -19.33 -15.21 0.81
CA GLU A 311 -20.77 -15.47 0.75
C GLU A 311 -21.42 -14.98 2.03
N ASP A 312 -22.10 -13.83 1.96
CA ASP A 312 -22.62 -13.12 3.15
C ASP A 312 -23.85 -13.78 3.80
N ILE A 313 -24.43 -14.81 3.19
CA ILE A 313 -25.66 -15.47 3.61
C ILE A 313 -25.34 -16.87 4.14
N ARG A 314 -25.78 -17.18 5.37
CA ARG A 314 -25.61 -18.50 5.99
C ARG A 314 -26.47 -19.54 5.27
N THR A 315 -25.83 -20.59 4.74
CA THR A 315 -26.43 -21.64 3.90
C THR A 315 -27.20 -22.71 4.68
N ALA A 316 -26.89 -22.90 5.97
CA ALA A 316 -27.56 -23.85 6.87
C ALA A 316 -27.72 -23.26 8.29
N ASN A 317 -28.52 -23.94 9.12
CA ASN A 317 -28.62 -23.70 10.56
C ASN A 317 -27.55 -24.52 11.29
N VAL A 318 -27.13 -24.05 12.46
CA VAL A 318 -26.31 -24.80 13.42
C VAL A 318 -26.96 -24.68 14.79
N VAL A 319 -27.31 -25.82 15.39
CA VAL A 319 -28.10 -25.91 16.63
C VAL A 319 -27.32 -26.69 17.69
N ALA A 320 -27.23 -26.18 18.91
CA ALA A 320 -26.61 -26.87 20.04
C ALA A 320 -27.38 -28.16 20.41
N ALA A 321 -26.71 -29.31 20.39
CA ALA A 321 -27.31 -30.62 20.67
C ALA A 321 -27.17 -31.05 22.15
N GLU A 322 -26.26 -30.40 22.87
CA GLU A 322 -26.01 -30.48 24.31
C GLU A 322 -25.51 -29.07 24.75
N GLU A 323 -25.08 -28.88 26.01
CA GLU A 323 -24.35 -27.65 26.39
C GLU A 323 -23.11 -27.47 25.51
N VAL A 324 -23.08 -26.39 24.71
CA VAL A 324 -21.98 -26.11 23.78
C VAL A 324 -21.17 -24.91 24.26
N THR A 325 -19.88 -24.94 23.95
CA THR A 325 -19.02 -23.76 24.05
C THR A 325 -18.17 -23.66 22.79
N CYS A 326 -18.17 -22.45 22.21
CA CYS A 326 -17.42 -22.12 21.01
C CYS A 326 -16.44 -20.99 21.31
N LEU A 327 -15.24 -21.09 20.75
CA LEU A 327 -14.34 -19.95 20.59
C LEU A 327 -14.68 -19.28 19.25
N VAL A 328 -14.82 -17.95 19.26
CA VAL A 328 -15.38 -17.15 18.16
C VAL A 328 -14.38 -16.10 17.70
N ILE A 329 -14.32 -15.88 16.39
CA ILE A 329 -13.52 -14.82 15.74
C ILE A 329 -14.32 -14.24 14.56
N ASP A 330 -14.22 -12.94 14.32
CA ASP A 330 -14.90 -12.27 13.20
C ASP A 330 -14.08 -12.29 11.88
N ARG A 331 -14.75 -11.93 10.78
CA ARG A 331 -14.17 -11.93 9.43
C ARG A 331 -13.01 -10.95 9.25
N GLU A 332 -13.05 -9.78 9.87
CA GLU A 332 -12.02 -8.75 9.71
C GLU A 332 -10.77 -9.13 10.52
N SER A 333 -10.93 -9.56 11.77
CA SER A 333 -9.83 -10.10 12.59
C SER A 333 -9.20 -11.33 11.93
N PHE A 334 -10.00 -12.32 11.50
CA PHE A 334 -9.47 -13.52 10.83
C PHE A 334 -8.68 -13.17 9.55
N ARG A 335 -9.19 -12.22 8.75
CA ARG A 335 -8.50 -11.78 7.52
C ARG A 335 -7.22 -11.00 7.79
N GLN A 336 -7.19 -10.12 8.80
CA GLN A 336 -5.97 -9.40 9.19
C GLN A 336 -4.88 -10.35 9.71
N LEU A 337 -5.27 -11.39 10.45
CA LEU A 337 -4.32 -12.29 11.12
C LEU A 337 -3.83 -13.46 10.27
N ILE A 338 -4.69 -14.06 9.44
CA ILE A 338 -4.35 -15.25 8.63
C ILE A 338 -4.22 -14.89 7.14
N GLY A 339 -5.03 -13.96 6.64
CA GLY A 339 -4.94 -13.45 5.26
C GLY A 339 -3.86 -12.37 5.05
N GLY A 340 -3.19 -11.92 6.12
CA GLY A 340 -2.30 -10.76 6.11
C GLY A 340 -0.79 -11.06 6.03
N MET A 341 -0.35 -12.31 5.87
CA MET A 341 1.09 -12.63 5.88
C MET A 341 1.87 -12.06 4.67
N ASP A 342 1.22 -11.86 3.52
CA ASP A 342 1.81 -11.08 2.42
C ASP A 342 1.84 -9.58 2.75
N ASP A 343 0.79 -9.06 3.40
CA ASP A 343 0.53 -7.61 3.53
C ASP A 343 1.33 -6.90 4.63
N ILE A 344 2.02 -7.66 5.50
CA ILE A 344 3.07 -7.12 6.37
C ILE A 344 4.32 -6.69 5.55
N SER A 345 4.52 -7.23 4.34
CA SER A 345 5.56 -6.75 3.42
C SER A 345 5.13 -5.50 2.64
N THR A 346 3.86 -5.38 2.25
CA THR A 346 3.39 -4.39 1.26
C THR A 346 3.26 -2.95 1.78
N LYS A 347 3.53 -2.67 3.06
CA LYS A 347 3.46 -1.32 3.63
C LYS A 347 4.77 -0.71 4.12
N VAL A 348 5.90 -1.41 3.99
CA VAL A 348 7.23 -0.81 4.17
C VAL A 348 7.73 -0.22 2.83
N TYR A 349 6.93 0.67 2.24
CA TYR A 349 7.34 1.49 1.09
C TYR A 349 8.09 2.75 1.56
N GLU A 350 9.20 2.54 2.26
CA GLU A 350 10.32 3.47 2.14
C GLU A 350 10.98 3.17 0.80
N SER A 351 11.08 4.16 -0.09
CA SER A 351 11.81 3.96 -1.35
C SER A 351 13.29 3.70 -1.05
N ALA A 352 13.97 2.95 -1.92
CA ALA A 352 15.43 2.77 -1.80
C ALA A 352 16.17 4.13 -1.75
N GLU A 353 15.62 5.14 -2.42
CA GLU A 353 16.09 6.54 -2.37
C GLU A 353 15.93 7.16 -0.98
N ALA A 354 14.79 6.97 -0.31
CA ALA A 354 14.56 7.45 1.05
C ALA A 354 15.55 6.79 2.03
N LYS A 355 15.75 5.47 1.92
CA LYS A 355 16.70 4.74 2.77
C LYS A 355 18.14 5.19 2.56
N VAL A 356 18.59 5.34 1.30
CA VAL A 356 19.93 5.88 1.00
C VAL A 356 20.07 7.32 1.51
N LYS A 357 19.03 8.16 1.40
CA LYS A 357 19.04 9.51 1.98
C LYS A 357 19.18 9.49 3.50
N ILE A 358 18.47 8.60 4.20
CA ILE A 358 18.59 8.42 5.66
C ILE A 358 20.01 7.95 6.02
N GLU A 359 20.58 6.98 5.31
CA GLU A 359 21.95 6.49 5.53
C GLU A 359 23.00 7.60 5.31
N MET A 360 22.83 8.46 4.29
CA MET A 360 23.69 9.63 4.06
C MET A 360 23.55 10.72 5.13
N GLU A 361 22.33 11.03 5.55
CA GLU A 361 22.08 12.01 6.63
C GLU A 361 22.63 11.50 7.97
N VAL A 362 22.45 10.22 8.29
CA VAL A 362 23.05 9.56 9.46
C VAL A 362 24.58 9.65 9.41
N ALA A 363 25.20 9.35 8.25
CA ALA A 363 26.65 9.48 8.09
C ALA A 363 27.12 10.92 8.36
N PHE A 364 26.43 11.93 7.83
CA PHE A 364 26.71 13.35 8.09
C PHE A 364 26.62 13.69 9.58
N PHE A 365 25.47 13.47 10.24
CA PHE A 365 25.30 13.83 11.65
C PHE A 365 26.21 13.02 12.60
N SER A 366 26.57 11.79 12.22
CA SER A 366 27.52 10.96 13.00
C SER A 366 28.95 11.52 13.06
N SER A 367 29.32 12.38 12.09
CA SER A 367 30.64 13.03 12.05
C SER A 367 30.74 14.29 12.93
N LEU A 368 29.61 14.81 13.41
CA LEU A 368 29.54 16.05 14.18
C LEU A 368 29.72 15.83 15.69
N THR A 369 30.07 16.91 16.38
CA THR A 369 30.26 16.98 17.84
C THR A 369 29.37 18.07 18.45
N ILE A 370 29.18 18.04 19.77
CA ILE A 370 28.42 19.08 20.50
C ILE A 370 29.06 20.47 20.26
N THR A 371 30.38 20.53 20.10
CA THR A 371 31.13 21.75 19.83
C THR A 371 30.88 22.38 18.46
N ASP A 372 30.30 21.66 17.50
CA ASP A 372 29.97 22.19 16.16
C ASP A 372 28.65 22.97 16.15
N PHE A 373 27.88 22.92 17.24
CA PHE A 373 26.64 23.67 17.40
C PHE A 373 26.85 24.96 18.20
N GLN A 374 26.08 25.98 17.85
CA GLN A 374 25.90 27.20 18.63
C GLN A 374 24.51 27.19 19.27
N PHE A 375 24.45 27.42 20.58
CA PHE A 375 23.19 27.57 21.30
C PHE A 375 22.64 28.99 21.09
N VAL A 376 21.35 29.10 20.78
CA VAL A 376 20.70 30.36 20.39
C VAL A 376 19.70 30.84 21.45
N SER A 377 18.78 29.97 21.87
CA SER A 377 17.74 30.29 22.87
C SER A 377 17.11 29.02 23.45
N THR A 378 16.60 29.08 24.68
CA THR A 378 15.82 27.97 25.25
C THR A 378 14.41 27.96 24.69
N LEU A 379 14.00 26.86 24.05
CA LEU A 379 12.66 26.64 23.50
C LEU A 379 11.68 26.11 24.55
N GLY A 380 12.17 25.37 25.54
CA GLY A 380 11.34 24.85 26.63
C GLY A 380 12.16 24.19 27.75
N VAL A 381 11.53 24.02 28.91
CA VAL A 381 12.12 23.33 30.07
C VAL A 381 11.14 22.25 30.54
N GLY A 382 11.65 21.03 30.77
CA GLY A 382 10.88 19.87 31.25
C GLY A 382 11.53 19.24 32.48
N GLY A 383 10.91 18.18 33.03
CA GLY A 383 11.35 17.60 34.30
C GLY A 383 12.81 17.12 34.34
N PHE A 384 13.28 16.49 33.26
CA PHE A 384 14.61 15.87 33.17
C PHE A 384 15.69 16.77 32.53
N GLY A 385 15.33 17.95 32.02
CA GLY A 385 16.20 18.72 31.15
C GLY A 385 15.55 19.91 30.46
N ARG A 386 16.23 20.47 29.45
CA ARG A 386 15.75 21.63 28.68
C ARG A 386 15.98 21.44 27.19
N VAL A 387 15.14 22.05 26.36
CA VAL A 387 15.23 22.02 24.89
C VAL A 387 15.76 23.37 24.43
N GLU A 388 16.88 23.35 23.72
CA GLU A 388 17.57 24.54 23.22
C GLU A 388 17.43 24.61 21.69
N LEU A 389 17.17 25.80 21.14
CA LEU A 389 17.40 26.11 19.74
C LEU A 389 18.91 26.13 19.51
N VAL A 390 19.39 25.33 18.56
CA VAL A 390 20.79 25.28 18.16
C VAL A 390 20.95 25.47 16.67
N GLN A 391 22.09 26.01 16.27
CA GLN A 391 22.45 26.35 14.90
C GLN A 391 23.80 25.73 14.55
N LEU A 392 23.96 25.19 13.34
CA LEU A 392 25.22 24.57 12.93
C LEU A 392 26.27 25.64 12.59
N LYS A 393 27.47 25.57 13.18
CA LYS A 393 28.50 26.61 12.97
C LYS A 393 29.08 26.65 11.55
N SER A 394 29.05 25.53 10.84
CA SER A 394 29.47 25.44 9.44
C SER A 394 28.40 25.87 8.44
N ASP A 395 27.13 25.93 8.86
CA ASP A 395 26.01 26.38 8.02
C ASP A 395 24.92 27.03 8.90
N THR A 396 24.95 28.35 8.97
CA THR A 396 23.99 29.14 9.75
C THR A 396 22.57 29.12 9.19
N SER A 397 22.30 28.50 8.03
CA SER A 397 20.93 28.27 7.56
C SER A 397 20.25 27.08 8.27
N GLN A 398 21.03 26.18 8.87
CA GLN A 398 20.50 24.97 9.52
C GLN A 398 20.31 25.15 11.04
N THR A 399 19.06 25.03 11.48
CA THR A 399 18.64 25.11 12.88
C THR A 399 17.93 23.84 13.35
N PHE A 400 18.20 23.43 14.58
CA PHE A 400 17.70 22.19 15.19
C PHE A 400 17.25 22.45 16.64
N ALA A 401 16.50 21.51 17.22
CA ALA A 401 16.19 21.49 18.65
C ALA A 401 17.11 20.48 19.37
N MET A 402 17.77 20.88 20.45
CA MET A 402 18.66 20.04 21.25
C MET A 402 18.02 19.76 22.62
N LYS A 403 17.48 18.56 22.85
CA LYS A 403 16.96 18.11 24.16
C LYS A 403 18.15 17.71 25.04
N VAL A 404 18.47 18.53 26.06
CA VAL A 404 19.62 18.37 26.98
C VAL A 404 19.16 17.81 28.32
N LEU A 405 19.53 16.57 28.63
CA LEU A 405 19.02 15.79 29.76
C LEU A 405 20.12 15.52 30.81
N LYS A 406 19.85 15.75 32.10
CA LYS A 406 20.84 15.55 33.19
C LYS A 406 20.96 14.07 33.57
N LYS A 407 22.15 13.47 33.41
CA LYS A 407 22.40 12.05 33.72
C LYS A 407 22.07 11.66 35.17
N GLN A 408 22.48 12.50 36.12
CA GLN A 408 22.23 12.28 37.55
C GLN A 408 20.73 12.13 37.85
N HIS A 409 19.91 13.11 37.43
CA HIS A 409 18.46 13.08 37.63
C HIS A 409 17.83 11.81 37.03
N ILE A 410 18.25 11.37 35.83
CA ILE A 410 17.76 10.14 35.19
C ILE A 410 18.04 8.91 36.06
N VAL A 411 19.21 8.83 36.69
CA VAL A 411 19.59 7.72 37.58
C VAL A 411 18.81 7.77 38.89
N ASP A 412 18.73 8.94 39.52
CA ASP A 412 18.03 9.17 40.80
C ASP A 412 16.53 8.80 40.69
N THR A 413 15.92 9.12 39.55
CA THR A 413 14.51 8.82 39.22
C THR A 413 14.29 7.47 38.53
N ARG A 414 15.35 6.70 38.27
CA ARG A 414 15.34 5.38 37.61
C ARG A 414 14.72 5.37 36.20
N GLN A 415 14.86 6.45 35.44
CA GLN A 415 14.23 6.61 34.11
C GLN A 415 15.11 6.17 32.92
N GLN A 416 16.15 5.36 33.16
CA GLN A 416 17.08 4.92 32.11
C GLN A 416 16.37 4.15 30.98
N GLY A 417 15.39 3.30 31.34
CA GLY A 417 14.63 2.48 30.39
C GLY A 417 13.78 3.32 29.44
N HIS A 418 12.98 4.25 29.98
CA HIS A 418 12.15 5.15 29.17
C HIS A 418 12.96 5.99 28.19
N ILE A 419 14.13 6.51 28.58
CA ILE A 419 14.97 7.35 27.68
C ILE A 419 15.66 6.52 26.58
N LEU A 420 15.94 5.24 26.82
CA LEU A 420 16.39 4.32 25.77
C LEU A 420 15.23 3.93 24.84
N SER A 421 14.02 3.72 25.36
CA SER A 421 12.80 3.47 24.57
C SER A 421 12.45 4.67 23.67
N GLU A 422 12.41 5.88 24.25
CA GLU A 422 12.22 7.15 23.52
C GLU A 422 13.23 7.26 22.38
N LYS A 423 14.52 7.05 22.66
CA LYS A 423 15.56 7.09 21.63
C LYS A 423 15.29 6.10 20.50
N CYS A 424 15.10 4.81 20.80
CA CYS A 424 14.95 3.79 19.76
C CYS A 424 13.72 4.04 18.88
N ILE A 425 12.57 4.34 19.49
CA ILE A 425 11.33 4.65 18.77
C ILE A 425 11.50 5.87 17.87
N MET A 426 12.15 6.93 18.36
CA MET A 426 12.37 8.15 17.56
C MET A 426 13.44 7.99 16.47
N GLN A 427 14.38 7.04 16.60
CA GLN A 427 15.31 6.71 15.51
C GLN A 427 14.63 5.95 14.35
N GLU A 428 13.60 5.14 14.64
CA GLU A 428 12.82 4.38 13.65
C GLU A 428 11.56 5.12 13.14
N ALA A 429 11.31 6.34 13.65
CA ALA A 429 10.16 7.16 13.28
C ALA A 429 10.47 8.11 12.11
N HIS A 430 9.93 7.77 10.93
CA HIS A 430 10.08 8.52 9.68
C HIS A 430 8.69 8.83 9.11
N CYS A 431 8.02 9.81 9.71
CA CYS A 431 6.68 10.27 9.34
C CYS A 431 6.61 11.80 9.45
N ASP A 432 6.01 12.48 8.47
CA ASP A 432 5.92 13.95 8.47
C ASP A 432 5.21 14.52 9.72
N PHE A 433 4.30 13.74 10.32
CA PHE A 433 3.52 14.11 11.52
C PHE A 433 4.16 13.64 12.85
N ILE A 434 5.43 13.22 12.83
CA ILE A 434 6.21 12.88 14.03
C ILE A 434 7.49 13.74 14.01
N VAL A 435 7.93 14.24 15.17
CA VAL A 435 9.19 14.99 15.26
C VAL A 435 10.39 14.08 14.99
N ARG A 436 11.22 14.46 14.01
CA ARG A 436 12.39 13.65 13.63
C ARG A 436 13.54 13.77 14.63
N LEU A 437 14.15 12.64 14.98
CA LEU A 437 15.45 12.57 15.66
C LEU A 437 16.56 12.38 14.64
N TYR A 438 17.51 13.31 14.57
CA TYR A 438 18.67 13.23 13.67
C TYR A 438 19.82 12.44 14.29
N TRP A 439 20.18 12.76 15.54
CA TRP A 439 21.31 12.11 16.22
C TRP A 439 21.27 12.27 17.74
N THR A 440 22.21 11.62 18.46
CA THR A 440 22.33 11.72 19.91
C THR A 440 23.80 11.84 20.36
N PHE A 441 24.09 12.78 21.26
CA PHE A 441 25.42 12.97 21.85
C PHE A 441 25.41 12.68 23.36
N ARG A 442 26.60 12.59 23.98
CA ARG A 442 26.78 12.38 25.43
C ARG A 442 28.13 12.94 25.90
N ASP A 443 28.16 13.49 27.11
CA ASP A 443 29.40 13.86 27.82
C ASP A 443 29.43 13.16 29.21
N SER A 444 30.13 13.68 30.21
CA SER A 444 30.13 13.13 31.59
C SER A 444 28.81 13.39 32.35
N LYS A 445 28.15 14.53 32.13
CA LYS A 445 27.07 15.12 32.94
C LYS A 445 25.69 15.06 32.27
N TYR A 446 25.66 14.99 30.93
CA TYR A 446 24.45 15.12 30.11
C TYR A 446 24.31 14.04 29.01
N LEU A 447 23.08 13.87 28.55
CA LEU A 447 22.70 13.25 27.27
C LEU A 447 22.04 14.32 26.39
N TYR A 448 22.22 14.21 25.08
CA TYR A 448 21.72 15.17 24.10
C TYR A 448 20.97 14.42 22.98
N MET A 449 19.80 14.91 22.60
CA MET A 449 19.08 14.46 21.41
C MET A 449 18.91 15.64 20.44
N LEU A 450 19.39 15.48 19.20
CA LEU A 450 19.33 16.50 18.15
C LEU A 450 18.12 16.22 17.25
N MET A 451 17.15 17.12 17.27
CA MET A 451 15.80 16.92 16.76
C MET A 451 15.38 18.02 15.76
N GLU A 452 14.35 17.74 14.98
CA GLU A 452 13.63 18.73 14.19
C GLU A 452 13.06 19.86 15.08
N VAL A 453 13.15 21.11 14.58
CA VAL A 453 12.69 22.30 15.30
C VAL A 453 11.28 22.71 14.86
N CYS A 454 10.32 22.63 15.78
CA CYS A 454 8.92 22.99 15.55
C CYS A 454 8.65 24.42 16.03
N LEU A 455 8.82 25.41 15.15
CA LEU A 455 8.76 26.85 15.49
C LEU A 455 7.34 27.42 15.66
N GLY A 456 6.29 26.66 15.34
CA GLY A 456 4.89 27.09 15.50
C GLY A 456 4.35 26.96 16.94
N GLY A 457 5.12 26.37 17.86
CA GLY A 457 4.77 26.26 19.28
C GLY A 457 3.81 25.11 19.61
N GLU A 458 3.32 25.08 20.85
CA GLU A 458 2.42 24.03 21.37
C GLU A 458 0.96 24.25 20.95
N LEU A 459 0.29 23.19 20.48
CA LEU A 459 -1.14 23.23 20.15
C LEU A 459 -2.00 23.59 21.38
N TRP A 460 -1.57 23.19 22.58
CA TRP A 460 -2.15 23.62 23.87
C TRP A 460 -2.21 25.14 24.02
N THR A 461 -1.15 25.86 23.63
CA THR A 461 -1.09 27.33 23.70
C THR A 461 -2.11 27.94 22.75
N LEU A 462 -2.15 27.47 21.50
CA LEU A 462 -3.13 27.95 20.52
C LEU A 462 -4.59 27.65 20.93
N LEU A 463 -4.84 26.51 21.58
CA LEU A 463 -6.16 26.14 22.10
C LEU A 463 -6.58 27.05 23.26
N ARG A 464 -5.69 27.22 24.25
CA ARG A 464 -5.90 28.11 25.40
C ARG A 464 -6.22 29.53 24.95
N ASP A 465 -5.44 30.08 24.03
CA ASP A 465 -5.54 31.47 23.59
C ASP A 465 -6.75 31.72 22.66
N ARG A 466 -7.37 30.66 22.11
CA ARG A 466 -8.65 30.71 21.37
C ARG A 466 -9.86 30.26 22.18
N GLY A 467 -9.67 29.70 23.37
CA GLY A 467 -10.69 29.04 24.18
C GLY A 467 -11.17 27.69 23.61
N SER A 468 -11.48 27.61 22.31
CA SER A 468 -11.81 26.37 21.60
C SER A 468 -11.72 26.52 20.08
N PHE A 469 -11.57 25.43 19.35
CA PHE A 469 -11.54 25.39 17.89
C PHE A 469 -12.89 25.07 17.25
N ASP A 470 -13.02 25.39 15.96
CA ASP A 470 -14.17 25.00 15.15
C ASP A 470 -14.01 23.56 14.60
N GLU A 471 -15.06 23.04 13.97
CA GLU A 471 -15.03 21.66 13.44
C GLU A 471 -14.00 21.48 12.30
N ALA A 472 -13.69 22.54 11.53
CA ALA A 472 -12.70 22.46 10.46
C ALA A 472 -11.25 22.40 11.00
N THR A 473 -10.89 23.31 11.92
CA THR A 473 -9.57 23.34 12.57
C THR A 473 -9.35 22.08 13.40
N THR A 474 -10.36 21.63 14.15
CA THR A 474 -10.32 20.36 14.89
C THR A 474 -10.03 19.20 13.94
N ARG A 475 -10.81 19.07 12.86
CA ARG A 475 -10.65 17.97 11.89
C ARG A 475 -9.26 17.95 11.23
N PHE A 476 -8.66 19.11 10.98
CA PHE A 476 -7.30 19.22 10.43
C PHE A 476 -6.24 18.68 11.40
N TYR A 477 -6.21 19.14 12.65
CA TYR A 477 -5.23 18.66 13.63
C TYR A 477 -5.47 17.20 14.02
N THR A 478 -6.74 16.77 14.15
CA THR A 478 -7.10 15.36 14.36
C THR A 478 -6.60 14.48 13.22
N ALA A 479 -6.66 14.92 11.96
CA ALA A 479 -6.14 14.14 10.84
C ALA A 479 -4.62 13.94 10.92
N CYS A 480 -3.85 14.98 11.27
CA CYS A 480 -2.39 14.88 11.46
C CYS A 480 -2.04 13.86 12.56
N VAL A 481 -2.77 13.89 13.68
CA VAL A 481 -2.61 12.94 14.79
C VAL A 481 -3.00 11.51 14.38
N VAL A 482 -4.06 11.32 13.60
CA VAL A 482 -4.49 10.00 13.12
C VAL A 482 -3.44 9.35 12.20
N GLU A 483 -2.84 10.10 11.29
CA GLU A 483 -1.75 9.59 10.43
C GLU A 483 -0.50 9.24 11.26
N ALA A 484 -0.16 10.06 12.26
CA ALA A 484 0.96 9.77 13.18
C ALA A 484 0.73 8.50 14.02
N LEU A 485 -0.47 8.32 14.59
CA LEU A 485 -0.85 7.11 15.32
C LEU A 485 -0.87 5.89 14.40
N ALA A 486 -1.42 6.00 13.19
CA ALA A 486 -1.45 4.90 12.23
C ALA A 486 -0.04 4.42 11.85
N TYR A 487 0.94 5.33 11.71
CA TYR A 487 2.35 5.00 11.47
C TYR A 487 2.97 4.20 12.63
N LEU A 488 2.64 4.54 13.88
CA LEU A 488 3.15 3.86 15.08
C LEU A 488 2.47 2.50 15.29
N HIS A 489 1.14 2.47 15.17
CA HIS A 489 0.33 1.25 15.34
C HIS A 489 0.68 0.19 14.30
N CYS A 490 0.97 0.57 13.05
CA CYS A 490 1.41 -0.36 12.01
C CYS A 490 2.86 -0.88 12.20
N ARG A 491 3.58 -0.41 13.22
CA ARG A 491 4.88 -0.92 13.70
C ARG A 491 4.78 -1.61 15.07
N GLY A 492 3.56 -1.80 15.60
CA GLY A 492 3.34 -2.37 16.93
C GLY A 492 3.81 -1.47 18.08
N ILE A 493 3.82 -0.15 17.88
CA ILE A 493 4.18 0.87 18.88
C ILE A 493 2.92 1.58 19.35
N ILE A 494 2.73 1.68 20.67
CA ILE A 494 1.67 2.47 21.32
C ILE A 494 2.26 3.75 21.92
N TYR A 495 1.50 4.84 21.92
CA TYR A 495 2.02 6.17 22.24
C TYR A 495 1.68 6.63 23.68
N ARG A 496 0.44 6.45 24.13
CA ARG A 496 -0.04 6.50 25.53
C ARG A 496 -0.01 7.84 26.29
N ASP A 497 0.44 8.95 25.70
CA ASP A 497 0.37 10.29 26.31
C ASP A 497 -0.10 11.36 25.30
N LEU A 498 -1.18 11.06 24.57
CA LEU A 498 -1.77 11.99 23.59
C LEU A 498 -2.55 13.10 24.29
N LYS A 499 -2.10 14.35 24.10
CA LYS A 499 -2.70 15.57 24.65
C LYS A 499 -2.20 16.81 23.88
N PRO A 500 -2.89 17.96 23.93
CA PRO A 500 -2.49 19.18 23.22
C PRO A 500 -1.07 19.67 23.54
N GLU A 501 -0.54 19.36 24.74
CA GLU A 501 0.81 19.72 25.18
C GLU A 501 1.92 18.96 24.44
N ASN A 502 1.64 17.74 23.95
CA ASN A 502 2.60 16.90 23.21
C ASN A 502 2.39 16.98 21.69
N ILE A 503 1.73 18.03 21.20
CA ILE A 503 1.53 18.31 19.79
C ILE A 503 2.16 19.68 19.50
N LEU A 504 3.27 19.70 18.75
CA LEU A 504 3.89 20.94 18.28
C LEU A 504 3.46 21.25 16.86
N LEU A 505 3.49 22.53 16.50
CA LEU A 505 3.27 23.01 15.14
C LEU A 505 4.61 23.31 14.46
N ASP A 506 4.76 22.88 13.21
CA ASP A 506 5.90 23.25 12.37
C ASP A 506 5.80 24.69 11.82
N HIS A 507 6.76 25.09 11.00
CA HIS A 507 6.79 26.42 10.38
C HIS A 507 5.70 26.65 9.31
N CYS A 508 5.02 25.59 8.87
CA CYS A 508 3.87 25.63 7.96
C CYS A 508 2.51 25.52 8.70
N GLY A 509 2.52 25.24 10.01
CA GLY A 509 1.32 25.03 10.83
C GLY A 509 0.79 23.59 10.84
N TYR A 510 1.56 22.61 10.36
CA TYR A 510 1.21 21.19 10.51
C TYR A 510 1.54 20.68 11.92
N ALA A 511 0.68 19.81 12.44
CA ALA A 511 0.85 19.22 13.77
C ALA A 511 1.78 17.98 13.73
N LYS A 512 2.76 17.94 14.63
CA LYS A 512 3.70 16.85 14.86
C LYS A 512 3.59 16.34 16.29
N LEU A 513 3.55 15.02 16.48
CA LEU A 513 3.68 14.40 17.80
C LEU A 513 5.12 14.52 18.33
N VAL A 514 5.25 14.85 19.61
CA VAL A 514 6.53 14.96 20.34
C VAL A 514 6.50 14.21 21.67
N ASP A 515 7.66 14.03 22.31
CA ASP A 515 7.84 13.34 23.59
C ASP A 515 7.39 11.87 23.59
N PHE A 516 8.33 10.97 23.28
CA PHE A 516 8.09 9.54 23.19
C PHE A 516 8.46 8.80 24.49
N GLY A 517 8.62 9.50 25.62
CA GLY A 517 8.95 8.91 26.92
C GLY A 517 7.95 7.87 27.42
N PHE A 518 6.68 7.96 27.00
CA PHE A 518 5.62 6.97 27.29
C PHE A 518 5.38 5.97 26.17
N ALA A 519 5.99 6.16 24.99
CA ALA A 519 5.79 5.26 23.86
C ALA A 519 6.50 3.92 24.10
N LYS A 520 5.87 2.83 23.63
CA LYS A 520 6.36 1.47 23.87
C LYS A 520 6.09 0.57 22.66
N GLN A 521 7.12 -0.12 22.19
CA GLN A 521 6.95 -1.21 21.23
C GLN A 521 6.44 -2.44 21.98
N ILE A 522 5.22 -2.86 21.65
CA ILE A 522 4.57 -4.06 22.19
C ILE A 522 4.54 -5.21 21.17
N GLY A 523 4.49 -4.89 19.88
CA GLY A 523 4.22 -5.84 18.80
C GLY A 523 2.72 -6.14 18.64
N PHE A 524 2.34 -6.63 17.46
CA PHE A 524 0.93 -6.91 17.13
C PHE A 524 0.29 -7.95 18.05
N GLY A 525 -0.98 -7.74 18.42
CA GLY A 525 -1.79 -8.62 19.30
C GLY A 525 -1.47 -8.51 20.80
N LYS A 526 -0.24 -8.14 21.17
CA LYS A 526 0.24 -8.14 22.56
C LYS A 526 -0.30 -6.95 23.36
N LYS A 527 -0.52 -7.17 24.66
CA LYS A 527 -0.93 -6.14 25.63
C LYS A 527 0.21 -5.78 26.59
N THR A 528 0.08 -4.64 27.27
CA THR A 528 0.99 -4.24 28.36
C THR A 528 0.23 -3.77 29.60
N TRP A 529 0.90 -3.80 30.76
CA TRP A 529 0.31 -3.51 32.08
C TRP A 529 1.03 -2.35 32.81
N THR A 530 1.87 -1.58 32.09
CA THR A 530 2.52 -0.37 32.64
C THR A 530 1.51 0.78 32.74
N PHE A 531 1.02 1.10 33.94
CA PHE A 531 0.13 2.25 34.13
C PHE A 531 0.89 3.55 33.84
N CYS A 532 0.40 4.34 32.89
CA CYS A 532 1.00 5.62 32.52
C CYS A 532 0.05 6.53 31.74
N GLY A 533 0.42 7.81 31.63
CA GLY A 533 -0.30 8.84 30.86
C GLY A 533 -0.71 10.05 31.69
N THR A 534 -1.45 10.97 31.07
CA THR A 534 -2.00 12.18 31.72
C THR A 534 -3.42 11.92 32.23
N PRO A 535 -3.77 12.20 33.50
CA PRO A 535 -4.98 11.66 34.16
C PRO A 535 -6.32 11.83 33.42
N GLU A 536 -6.57 12.99 32.81
CA GLU A 536 -7.80 13.28 32.06
C GLU A 536 -7.93 12.50 30.73
N TYR A 537 -6.83 11.92 30.27
CA TYR A 537 -6.69 11.20 29.00
C TYR A 537 -6.53 9.68 29.16
N VAL A 538 -6.22 9.18 30.37
CA VAL A 538 -6.01 7.74 30.61
C VAL A 538 -7.29 6.94 30.32
N ALA A 539 -7.13 5.81 29.62
CA ALA A 539 -8.22 4.92 29.25
C ALA A 539 -8.66 3.98 30.41
N PRO A 540 -9.94 3.57 30.47
CA PRO A 540 -10.47 2.80 31.61
C PRO A 540 -9.80 1.43 31.77
N GLU A 541 -9.35 0.78 30.71
CA GLU A 541 -8.60 -0.48 30.77
C GLU A 541 -7.19 -0.33 31.35
N ILE A 542 -6.57 0.85 31.22
CA ILE A 542 -5.32 1.19 31.91
C ILE A 542 -5.59 1.38 33.40
N ILE A 543 -6.63 2.14 33.75
CA ILE A 543 -7.05 2.37 35.15
C ILE A 543 -7.35 1.03 35.84
N LEU A 544 -8.13 0.15 35.21
CA LEU A 544 -8.52 -1.16 35.73
C LEU A 544 -7.41 -2.24 35.61
N ASN A 545 -6.23 -1.89 35.09
CA ASN A 545 -5.10 -2.80 34.88
C ASN A 545 -5.46 -4.10 34.10
N LYS A 546 -6.39 -4.02 33.14
CA LYS A 546 -6.86 -5.17 32.35
C LYS A 546 -5.90 -5.60 31.23
N GLY A 547 -4.80 -4.85 31.06
CA GLY A 547 -3.90 -4.96 29.92
C GLY A 547 -4.40 -4.12 28.74
N HIS A 548 -3.54 -3.28 28.18
CA HIS A 548 -3.88 -2.33 27.11
C HIS A 548 -2.96 -2.47 25.89
N ASP A 549 -3.49 -2.04 24.75
CA ASP A 549 -2.87 -2.06 23.42
C ASP A 549 -3.15 -0.72 22.69
N ILE A 550 -3.23 -0.72 21.36
CA ILE A 550 -3.50 0.46 20.53
C ILE A 550 -4.86 1.13 20.83
N SER A 551 -5.81 0.41 21.44
CA SER A 551 -7.12 0.90 21.87
C SER A 551 -7.04 2.15 22.77
N ALA A 552 -6.06 2.23 23.67
CA ALA A 552 -5.88 3.35 24.58
C ALA A 552 -5.53 4.69 23.86
N ASP A 553 -4.84 4.63 22.71
CA ASP A 553 -4.55 5.81 21.90
C ASP A 553 -5.84 6.30 21.21
N TYR A 554 -6.75 5.40 20.80
CA TYR A 554 -8.06 5.78 20.24
C TYR A 554 -9.01 6.37 21.30
N TRP A 555 -8.98 5.88 22.54
CA TRP A 555 -9.66 6.54 23.67
C TRP A 555 -9.13 7.97 23.83
N SER A 556 -7.80 8.12 23.94
CA SER A 556 -7.12 9.41 24.10
C SER A 556 -7.43 10.39 22.95
N LEU A 557 -7.58 9.88 21.72
CA LEU A 557 -8.00 10.66 20.56
C LEU A 557 -9.43 11.20 20.69
N GLY A 558 -10.35 10.43 21.29
CA GLY A 558 -11.70 10.88 21.61
C GLY A 558 -11.71 12.02 22.65
N ILE A 559 -10.87 11.91 23.68
CA ILE A 559 -10.64 12.97 24.68
C ILE A 559 -10.06 14.23 24.00
N LEU A 560 -9.08 14.07 23.10
CA LEU A 560 -8.49 15.17 22.34
C LEU A 560 -9.52 15.91 21.48
N ILE A 561 -10.32 15.19 20.68
CA ILE A 561 -11.36 15.79 19.84
C ILE A 561 -12.40 16.53 20.70
N PHE A 562 -12.73 16.02 21.88
CA PHE A 562 -13.60 16.74 22.82
C PHE A 562 -12.92 18.03 23.30
N GLU A 563 -11.69 17.98 23.86
CA GLU A 563 -11.00 19.19 24.38
C GLU A 563 -10.78 20.25 23.29
N LEU A 564 -10.46 19.87 22.04
CA LEU A 564 -10.33 20.82 20.93
C LEU A 564 -11.64 21.58 20.64
N LEU A 565 -12.80 20.91 20.69
CA LEU A 565 -14.12 21.53 20.44
C LEU A 565 -14.72 22.23 21.66
N SER A 566 -14.51 21.69 22.86
CA SER A 566 -15.08 22.20 24.12
C SER A 566 -14.22 23.30 24.76
N GLY A 567 -12.89 23.21 24.63
CA GLY A 567 -11.92 23.97 25.41
C GLY A 567 -11.51 23.31 26.73
N SER A 568 -11.89 22.07 27.02
CA SER A 568 -11.51 21.31 28.23
C SER A 568 -11.84 19.82 28.10
N PRO A 569 -11.09 18.87 28.70
CA PRO A 569 -11.39 17.45 28.57
C PRO A 569 -12.76 17.12 29.20
N PRO A 570 -13.42 16.04 28.75
CA PRO A 570 -14.73 15.61 29.25
C PRO A 570 -14.68 15.09 30.68
N PHE A 571 -13.49 14.74 31.17
CA PHE A 571 -13.22 14.27 32.52
C PHE A 571 -12.16 15.18 33.13
N SER A 572 -12.53 16.01 34.12
CA SER A 572 -11.59 16.91 34.80
C SER A 572 -12.12 17.27 36.18
N GLU A 573 -11.34 16.96 37.22
CA GLU A 573 -11.60 17.34 38.61
C GLU A 573 -10.28 17.78 39.26
N PRO A 574 -10.30 18.63 40.32
CA PRO A 574 -9.09 19.05 41.04
C PRO A 574 -8.33 17.90 41.75
N ASP A 575 -8.94 16.72 41.84
CA ASP A 575 -8.35 15.50 42.37
C ASP A 575 -8.32 14.43 41.25
N PRO A 576 -7.13 13.92 40.86
CA PRO A 576 -7.01 12.87 39.87
C PRO A 576 -7.86 11.62 40.19
N MET A 577 -8.06 11.27 41.46
CA MET A 577 -8.85 10.09 41.81
C MET A 577 -10.34 10.26 41.47
N LYS A 578 -10.88 11.48 41.62
CA LYS A 578 -12.22 11.78 41.10
C LYS A 578 -12.28 11.71 39.57
N THR A 579 -11.24 12.20 38.89
CA THR A 579 -11.14 12.12 37.41
C THR A 579 -11.22 10.65 36.95
N TYR A 580 -10.44 9.75 37.56
CA TYR A 580 -10.53 8.30 37.30
C TYR A 580 -11.93 7.74 37.61
N ASN A 581 -12.53 8.11 38.74
CA ASN A 581 -13.89 7.68 39.11
C ASN A 581 -14.99 8.17 38.16
N ILE A 582 -14.78 9.26 37.39
CA ILE A 582 -15.72 9.69 36.34
C ILE A 582 -15.41 8.97 35.02
N ILE A 583 -14.13 8.76 34.67
CA ILE A 583 -13.73 7.93 33.50
C ILE A 583 -14.37 6.53 33.59
N LEU A 584 -14.33 5.90 34.78
CA LEU A 584 -14.93 4.58 35.03
C LEU A 584 -16.48 4.57 34.97
N ARG A 585 -17.16 5.73 34.90
CA ARG A 585 -18.61 5.83 34.63
C ARG A 585 -18.93 5.92 33.13
N GLY A 586 -17.91 6.06 32.29
CA GLY A 586 -18.03 6.10 30.83
C GLY A 586 -18.49 7.45 30.24
N ILE A 587 -18.16 7.66 28.96
CA ILE A 587 -18.44 8.89 28.20
C ILE A 587 -19.94 9.22 28.06
N ASP A 588 -20.82 8.27 28.35
CA ASP A 588 -22.27 8.49 28.25
C ASP A 588 -22.85 9.34 29.39
N MET A 589 -22.16 9.41 30.53
CA MET A 589 -22.54 10.26 31.66
C MET A 589 -22.06 11.71 31.52
N VAL A 590 -21.36 12.04 30.42
CA VAL A 590 -20.87 13.40 30.12
C VAL A 590 -21.91 14.15 29.29
N GLU A 591 -22.31 15.35 29.75
CA GLU A 591 -23.11 16.27 28.96
C GLU A 591 -22.26 16.97 27.89
N PHE A 592 -22.66 16.85 26.63
CA PHE A 592 -21.94 17.47 25.51
C PHE A 592 -22.39 18.93 25.31
N PRO A 593 -21.47 19.91 25.35
CA PRO A 593 -21.81 21.32 25.11
C PRO A 593 -22.51 21.53 23.76
N LYS A 594 -23.52 22.42 23.72
CA LYS A 594 -24.37 22.68 22.53
C LYS A 594 -23.62 23.08 21.24
N LYS A 595 -22.35 23.49 21.35
CA LYS A 595 -21.45 23.77 20.21
C LYS A 595 -20.88 22.53 19.53
N ILE A 596 -20.87 21.37 20.19
CA ILE A 596 -20.46 20.10 19.58
C ILE A 596 -21.60 19.56 18.73
N THR A 597 -21.35 19.35 17.44
CA THR A 597 -22.36 18.80 16.51
C THR A 597 -22.70 17.35 16.87
N LYS A 598 -23.93 16.90 16.58
CA LYS A 598 -24.35 15.51 16.85
C LYS A 598 -23.42 14.47 16.21
N ASN A 599 -22.84 14.78 15.05
CA ASN A 599 -21.89 13.91 14.36
C ASN A 599 -20.55 13.84 15.13
N SER A 600 -20.01 14.97 15.57
CA SER A 600 -18.80 15.02 16.39
C SER A 600 -18.99 14.37 17.76
N ALA A 601 -20.14 14.57 18.41
CA ALA A 601 -20.51 13.88 19.64
C ALA A 601 -20.59 12.35 19.46
N ASN A 602 -21.18 11.88 18.35
CA ASN A 602 -21.23 10.45 18.01
C ASN A 602 -19.84 9.87 17.71
N LEU A 603 -18.92 10.65 17.12
CA LEU A 603 -17.53 10.22 16.89
C LEU A 603 -16.76 10.08 18.21
N ILE A 604 -16.80 11.12 19.06
CA ILE A 604 -16.19 11.09 20.40
C ILE A 604 -16.76 9.92 21.21
N LYS A 605 -18.08 9.74 21.23
CA LYS A 605 -18.71 8.61 21.93
C LYS A 605 -18.34 7.25 21.34
N LYS A 606 -18.05 7.12 20.03
CA LYS A 606 -17.53 5.87 19.48
C LYS A 606 -16.11 5.59 19.95
N LEU A 607 -15.21 6.57 19.84
CA LEU A 607 -13.82 6.46 20.29
C LEU A 607 -13.75 6.10 21.79
N CYS A 608 -14.46 6.84 22.64
CA CYS A 608 -14.55 6.60 24.08
C CYS A 608 -15.58 5.50 24.48
N ARG A 609 -15.94 4.60 23.55
CA ARG A 609 -16.69 3.35 23.80
C ARG A 609 -15.98 2.12 23.19
N MET A 610 -14.74 2.24 22.70
CA MET A 610 -14.06 1.13 22.01
C MET A 610 -13.52 0.02 22.95
N GLN A 611 -14.39 -0.49 23.83
CA GLN A 611 -14.40 -1.92 24.13
C GLN A 611 -15.38 -2.57 23.14
N ILE A 612 -14.83 -3.22 22.11
CA ILE A 612 -15.60 -3.94 21.07
C ILE A 612 -16.61 -4.93 21.70
N GLN A 613 -16.24 -5.48 22.86
CA GLN A 613 -16.92 -6.55 23.60
C GLN A 613 -18.29 -6.16 24.21
N GLU A 614 -18.57 -4.88 24.47
CA GLU A 614 -19.81 -4.47 25.18
C GLU A 614 -20.93 -3.98 24.23
N PHE A 615 -20.59 -3.60 23.00
CA PHE A 615 -21.58 -3.23 21.97
C PHE A 615 -22.44 -4.43 21.54
N LEU A 616 -21.85 -5.63 21.46
CA LEU A 616 -22.52 -6.84 21.00
C LEU A 616 -23.54 -7.40 22.03
N LYS A 617 -23.30 -7.21 23.33
CA LYS A 617 -24.19 -7.75 24.40
C LYS A 617 -25.56 -7.08 24.49
N ASN A 618 -25.72 -5.87 23.97
CA ASN A 618 -26.90 -5.04 24.21
C ASN A 618 -27.95 -5.04 23.07
N LEU A 619 -27.83 -5.93 22.08
CA LEU A 619 -28.77 -6.05 20.95
C LEU A 619 -29.63 -7.33 21.02
N GLY A 620 -30.44 -7.42 22.08
CA GLY A 620 -31.48 -8.46 22.20
C GLY A 620 -32.61 -8.31 21.15
N PRO A 621 -33.23 -9.42 20.70
CA PRO A 621 -34.05 -9.43 19.48
C PRO A 621 -35.51 -8.95 19.67
N GLN A 622 -35.74 -7.78 20.28
CA GLN A 622 -37.06 -7.10 20.22
C GLN A 622 -37.04 -5.62 20.66
N ALA A 623 -37.03 -4.69 19.70
CA ALA A 623 -37.41 -3.28 19.91
C ALA A 623 -37.79 -2.60 18.58
N SER A 624 -39.06 -2.71 18.16
CA SER A 624 -39.53 -2.12 16.90
C SER A 624 -40.20 -0.75 17.09
N LEU A 625 -39.68 0.26 16.39
CA LEU A 625 -40.27 1.61 16.31
C LEU A 625 -40.57 1.96 14.85
N ARG A 626 -41.78 2.47 14.59
CA ARG A 626 -42.35 2.66 13.25
C ARG A 626 -42.27 4.12 12.77
N PHE A 627 -42.22 4.29 11.45
CA PHE A 627 -42.59 5.53 10.72
C PHE A 627 -43.82 5.21 9.84
N PRO A 628 -44.71 6.18 9.56
CA PRO A 628 -44.63 6.98 8.32
C PRO A 628 -45.04 8.47 8.56
N GLU A 629 -45.30 9.39 7.61
CA GLU A 629 -45.50 9.33 6.15
C GLU A 629 -45.23 10.70 5.47
N PHE A 630 -44.85 10.74 4.17
CA PHE A 630 -44.30 11.93 3.48
C PHE A 630 -44.76 12.03 1.98
N GLU A 631 -45.54 13.04 1.56
CA GLU A 631 -45.89 13.41 0.14
C GLU A 631 -45.37 14.81 -0.33
N ASP A 632 -44.92 15.15 -1.56
CA ASP A 632 -45.13 14.43 -2.82
C ASP A 632 -43.99 14.42 -3.86
N ILE A 633 -43.00 15.33 -3.87
CA ILE A 633 -41.70 15.05 -4.55
C ILE A 633 -41.07 13.77 -3.96
N ARG A 634 -41.42 13.51 -2.70
CA ARG A 634 -41.28 12.27 -1.95
C ARG A 634 -41.79 11.02 -2.72
N LYS A 635 -42.83 11.08 -3.58
CA LYS A 635 -43.36 9.91 -4.32
C LYS A 635 -42.38 9.26 -5.32
N TYR A 636 -41.38 9.99 -5.83
CA TYR A 636 -40.35 9.41 -6.72
C TYR A 636 -39.06 9.00 -5.99
N ILE A 637 -38.97 9.26 -4.68
CA ILE A 637 -37.84 8.86 -3.81
C ILE A 637 -38.25 7.73 -2.87
N HIS A 638 -39.52 7.65 -2.46
CA HIS A 638 -40.07 6.54 -1.66
C HIS A 638 -40.38 5.26 -2.47
N SER A 639 -40.26 5.28 -3.80
CA SER A 639 -40.26 4.07 -4.63
C SER A 639 -38.95 3.26 -4.49
N LEU A 640 -37.92 3.84 -3.84
CA LEU A 640 -36.63 3.23 -3.60
C LEU A 640 -36.50 2.79 -2.13
N SER A 641 -35.99 1.58 -1.92
CA SER A 641 -35.87 0.92 -0.62
C SER A 641 -34.98 1.69 0.38
N THR A 642 -35.07 1.34 1.67
CA THR A 642 -34.16 1.84 2.71
C THR A 642 -32.69 1.60 2.35
N SER A 643 -32.38 0.46 1.74
CA SER A 643 -31.05 0.14 1.21
C SER A 643 -30.61 1.05 0.05
N SER A 644 -31.54 1.63 -0.71
CA SER A 644 -31.26 2.60 -1.79
C SER A 644 -31.02 4.02 -1.25
N LEU A 645 -31.70 4.43 -0.17
CA LEU A 645 -31.45 5.69 0.53
C LEU A 645 -30.17 5.66 1.35
N ILE A 646 -29.88 4.55 2.02
CA ILE A 646 -28.55 4.26 2.58
C ILE A 646 -27.53 4.23 1.43
N GLY A 647 -27.87 3.65 0.29
CA GLY A 647 -27.06 3.71 -0.94
C GLY A 647 -26.72 5.14 -1.36
N LEU A 648 -27.67 6.08 -1.37
CA LEU A 648 -27.43 7.49 -1.69
C LEU A 648 -26.62 8.24 -0.61
N GLY A 649 -26.88 7.99 0.67
CA GLY A 649 -26.12 8.60 1.78
C GLY A 649 -24.68 8.07 1.87
N ALA A 650 -24.50 6.77 1.68
CA ALA A 650 -23.20 6.12 1.51
C ALA A 650 -22.52 6.59 0.23
N LEU A 651 -23.23 6.73 -0.90
CA LEU A 651 -22.65 7.27 -2.13
C LEU A 651 -22.19 8.72 -1.96
N ALA A 652 -22.94 9.56 -1.25
CA ALA A 652 -22.52 10.91 -0.92
C ALA A 652 -21.29 10.92 0.02
N THR A 653 -21.28 10.06 1.04
CA THR A 653 -20.17 9.94 2.00
C THR A 653 -18.91 9.35 1.36
N VAL A 654 -19.04 8.31 0.53
CA VAL A 654 -17.97 7.71 -0.26
C VAL A 654 -17.49 8.65 -1.36
N THR A 655 -18.37 9.45 -1.97
CA THR A 655 -17.97 10.50 -2.93
C THR A 655 -17.25 11.64 -2.23
N ALA A 656 -17.67 12.07 -1.04
CA ALA A 656 -16.96 13.08 -0.26
C ALA A 656 -15.61 12.57 0.27
N TYR A 657 -15.59 11.37 0.85
CA TYR A 657 -14.40 10.65 1.28
C TYR A 657 -13.43 10.47 0.11
N TRP A 658 -13.90 10.04 -1.07
CA TRP A 658 -13.06 9.94 -2.26
C TRP A 658 -12.63 11.31 -2.82
N LEU A 659 -13.49 12.33 -2.83
CA LEU A 659 -13.08 13.67 -3.27
C LEU A 659 -11.97 14.27 -2.37
N ALA A 660 -11.91 13.87 -1.10
CA ALA A 660 -10.87 14.25 -0.14
C ALA A 660 -9.63 13.33 -0.16
N THR A 661 -9.81 12.00 -0.25
CA THR A 661 -8.74 10.99 -0.23
C THR A 661 -8.22 10.57 -1.61
N ARG A 662 -8.73 11.17 -2.70
CA ARG A 662 -8.23 10.90 -4.04
C ARG A 662 -6.71 11.17 -4.10
N PRO A 663 -5.92 10.23 -4.62
CA PRO A 663 -4.57 10.55 -5.10
C PRO A 663 -4.59 11.82 -5.94
N ARG A 664 -3.61 12.70 -5.72
CA ARG A 664 -3.44 13.92 -6.51
C ARG A 664 -3.34 13.53 -8.00
N PRO A 665 -3.92 14.31 -8.94
CA PRO A 665 -3.77 14.03 -10.36
C PRO A 665 -2.31 13.82 -10.72
N ILE A 666 -2.02 12.80 -11.53
CA ILE A 666 -0.70 12.67 -12.16
C ILE A 666 -0.54 13.92 -13.02
N ARG A 667 0.34 14.83 -12.59
CA ARG A 667 0.71 15.99 -13.39
C ARG A 667 1.56 15.47 -14.54
N ALA A 668 1.24 15.89 -15.76
CA ALA A 668 2.13 15.67 -16.88
C ALA A 668 3.51 16.29 -16.55
N PRO A 669 4.63 15.63 -16.90
CA PRO A 669 5.97 16.12 -16.59
C PRO A 669 6.34 17.39 -17.38
N CYS A 670 5.48 17.82 -18.30
CA CYS A 670 5.52 19.11 -18.99
C CYS A 670 4.09 19.66 -19.19
N SER A 671 3.97 20.85 -19.77
CA SER A 671 2.69 21.35 -20.30
C SER A 671 2.17 20.42 -21.42
N LEU A 672 0.88 20.09 -21.39
CA LEU A 672 0.22 19.28 -22.43
C LEU A 672 -0.05 20.08 -23.70
N GLU A 673 0.02 21.41 -23.59
CA GLU A 673 -0.09 22.41 -24.63
C GLU A 673 1.26 22.66 -25.35
N GLN A 674 2.38 22.17 -24.80
CA GLN A 674 3.72 22.32 -25.37
C GLN A 674 4.60 21.09 -25.04
N GLN A 675 4.22 19.91 -25.57
CA GLN A 675 4.89 18.63 -25.25
C GLN A 675 6.22 18.41 -25.98
N SER A 676 6.53 19.26 -26.97
CA SER A 676 7.78 19.23 -27.73
C SER A 676 8.20 20.63 -28.13
N VAL A 677 9.50 20.83 -28.34
CA VAL A 677 10.09 22.11 -28.77
C VAL A 677 10.71 21.96 -30.17
N PRO A 678 10.70 23.02 -31.00
CA PRO A 678 11.45 23.02 -32.25
C PRO A 678 12.96 22.98 -31.98
N VAL A 679 13.71 22.36 -32.89
CA VAL A 679 15.18 22.34 -32.88
C VAL A 679 15.70 23.53 -33.70
N GLU A 680 16.68 24.29 -33.20
CA GLU A 680 17.21 25.43 -33.96
C GLU A 680 17.97 24.96 -35.22
N GLY A 681 17.84 25.72 -36.30
CA GLY A 681 18.50 25.43 -37.58
C GLY A 681 17.90 24.32 -38.45
N ILE A 682 16.99 23.47 -37.93
CA ILE A 682 16.40 22.35 -38.69
C ILE A 682 14.88 22.57 -38.91
N PRO A 683 14.43 22.91 -40.14
CA PRO A 683 13.02 23.13 -40.44
C PRO A 683 12.11 21.95 -40.07
N SER A 684 10.94 22.26 -39.49
CA SER A 684 9.92 21.29 -39.06
C SER A 684 10.38 20.20 -38.06
N CYS A 685 11.62 20.28 -37.55
CA CYS A 685 12.18 19.35 -36.59
C CYS A 685 11.76 19.71 -35.16
N ARG A 686 11.39 18.68 -34.38
CA ARG A 686 11.02 18.81 -32.96
C ARG A 686 11.65 17.70 -32.12
N ARG A 687 11.90 18.02 -30.85
CA ARG A 687 12.40 17.09 -29.81
C ARG A 687 11.54 17.13 -28.55
N SER A 688 11.75 16.18 -27.65
CA SER A 688 11.10 16.18 -26.33
C SER A 688 11.41 17.46 -25.54
N VAL A 689 10.40 18.04 -24.91
CA VAL A 689 10.55 19.17 -23.96
C VAL A 689 11.15 18.73 -22.62
N LEU A 690 11.29 17.41 -22.38
CA LEU A 690 11.97 16.86 -21.21
C LEU A 690 13.50 16.98 -21.25
N LEU A 691 14.08 17.34 -22.41
CA LEU A 691 15.50 17.59 -22.56
C LEU A 691 15.83 19.07 -22.30
N PRO A 692 16.86 19.40 -21.48
CA PRO A 692 17.23 20.79 -21.19
C PRO A 692 17.76 21.51 -22.43
N ASP A 693 18.43 20.79 -23.32
CA ASP A 693 19.02 21.27 -24.57
C ASP A 693 18.81 20.23 -25.69
N ASP A 694 19.49 20.39 -26.81
CA ASP A 694 19.29 19.57 -28.02
C ASP A 694 20.03 18.21 -27.96
N THR A 695 20.75 17.92 -26.87
CA THR A 695 21.44 16.65 -26.65
C THR A 695 20.46 15.51 -26.37
N LEU A 696 20.47 14.48 -27.23
CA LEU A 696 19.58 13.32 -27.09
C LEU A 696 20.04 12.36 -25.99
N LEU A 697 19.07 11.86 -25.22
CA LEU A 697 19.29 10.88 -24.16
C LEU A 697 19.79 9.57 -24.75
N SER A 698 21.05 9.22 -24.45
CA SER A 698 21.69 7.99 -24.96
C SER A 698 21.54 6.81 -24.00
N PHE A 699 21.41 7.06 -22.69
CA PHE A 699 21.27 6.05 -21.64
C PHE A 699 20.33 6.57 -20.55
N TYR A 700 19.51 5.72 -19.93
CA TYR A 700 18.61 6.12 -18.85
C TYR A 700 19.29 6.25 -17.47
N TYR A 701 20.41 5.56 -17.25
CA TYR A 701 21.21 5.64 -16.02
C TYR A 701 22.70 5.60 -16.35
N GLU A 702 23.52 6.38 -15.65
CA GLU A 702 24.97 6.45 -15.93
C GLU A 702 25.73 5.14 -15.62
N ASP A 703 25.18 4.28 -14.76
CA ASP A 703 25.70 2.94 -14.41
C ASP A 703 25.25 1.82 -15.38
N THR A 704 24.55 2.16 -16.46
CA THR A 704 23.85 1.21 -17.32
C THR A 704 24.01 1.57 -18.80
N LYS A 705 25.01 0.98 -19.47
CA LYS A 705 25.37 1.29 -20.87
C LYS A 705 25.25 0.08 -21.81
N THR A 706 25.19 -1.13 -21.24
CA THR A 706 25.06 -2.42 -21.94
C THR A 706 23.84 -3.20 -21.43
N ALA A 707 23.34 -4.14 -22.23
CA ALA A 707 22.26 -5.03 -21.81
C ALA A 707 22.62 -5.90 -20.59
N TYR A 708 23.91 -6.22 -20.42
CA TYR A 708 24.42 -6.94 -19.25
C TYR A 708 24.42 -6.07 -17.97
N GLU A 709 24.88 -4.81 -18.02
CA GLU A 709 24.78 -3.90 -16.87
C GLU A 709 23.32 -3.61 -16.51
N MET A 710 22.46 -3.48 -17.53
CA MET A 710 21.02 -3.34 -17.39
C MET A 710 20.40 -4.54 -16.64
N PHE A 711 20.92 -5.76 -16.88
CA PHE A 711 20.63 -6.92 -16.04
C PHE A 711 21.08 -6.71 -14.59
N GLN A 712 22.37 -6.45 -14.40
CA GLN A 712 22.96 -6.39 -13.06
C GLN A 712 22.29 -5.29 -12.20
N ARG A 713 21.86 -4.18 -12.80
CA ARG A 713 21.03 -3.14 -12.16
C ARG A 713 19.64 -3.67 -11.78
N GLY A 714 18.98 -4.42 -12.66
CA GLY A 714 17.71 -5.09 -12.37
C GLY A 714 17.78 -5.98 -11.11
N ARG A 715 18.84 -6.81 -10.99
CA ARG A 715 19.07 -7.66 -9.79
C ARG A 715 19.32 -6.84 -8.52
N ARG A 716 20.13 -5.77 -8.62
CA ARG A 716 20.40 -4.87 -7.47
C ARG A 716 19.13 -4.24 -6.93
N ILE A 717 18.23 -3.78 -7.82
CA ILE A 717 17.00 -3.09 -7.46
C ILE A 717 15.92 -4.06 -6.95
N SER A 718 15.83 -5.27 -7.50
CA SER A 718 14.80 -6.25 -7.11
C SER A 718 15.07 -6.99 -5.80
N GLY A 719 16.25 -6.82 -5.20
CA GLY A 719 16.66 -7.57 -4.01
C GLY A 719 16.76 -9.09 -4.25
N ASP A 720 17.10 -9.48 -5.48
CA ASP A 720 17.06 -10.87 -5.98
C ASP A 720 15.64 -11.50 -6.01
N GLY A 721 14.62 -10.69 -6.24
CA GLY A 721 13.23 -11.14 -6.31
C GLY A 721 12.87 -12.00 -7.53
N PRO A 722 11.58 -12.35 -7.70
CA PRO A 722 11.07 -13.02 -8.90
C PRO A 722 11.35 -12.26 -10.20
N CYS A 723 11.62 -13.01 -11.26
CA CYS A 723 11.97 -12.56 -12.60
C CYS A 723 10.92 -13.02 -13.63
N LEU A 724 10.95 -14.30 -14.02
CA LEU A 724 10.12 -14.86 -15.09
C LEU A 724 9.06 -15.78 -14.53
N GLY A 725 7.82 -15.58 -14.98
CA GLY A 725 6.67 -16.38 -14.61
C GLY A 725 6.18 -17.23 -15.77
N TYR A 726 6.01 -18.52 -15.54
CA TYR A 726 5.26 -19.41 -16.44
C TYR A 726 4.20 -20.19 -15.66
N ARG A 727 3.16 -20.66 -16.36
CA ARG A 727 2.17 -21.58 -15.78
C ARG A 727 1.67 -22.59 -16.80
N LYS A 728 1.20 -23.73 -16.31
CA LYS A 728 0.37 -24.66 -17.08
C LYS A 728 -1.11 -24.26 -16.97
N PRO A 729 -2.01 -24.82 -17.81
CA PRO A 729 -3.46 -24.65 -17.65
C PRO A 729 -3.92 -24.99 -16.23
N ASN A 730 -4.71 -24.11 -15.62
CA ASN A 730 -5.25 -24.22 -14.26
C ASN A 730 -4.21 -24.26 -13.10
N GLU A 731 -2.92 -24.06 -13.36
CA GLU A 731 -1.87 -23.93 -12.32
C GLU A 731 -1.55 -22.46 -11.99
N PRO A 732 -0.99 -22.16 -10.79
CA PRO A 732 -0.43 -20.84 -10.48
C PRO A 732 0.85 -20.56 -11.28
N TYR A 733 1.26 -19.28 -11.32
CA TYR A 733 2.55 -18.89 -11.91
C TYR A 733 3.73 -19.38 -11.05
N GLN A 734 4.59 -20.21 -11.66
CA GLN A 734 5.89 -20.61 -11.16
C GLN A 734 6.91 -19.54 -11.57
N TRP A 735 7.78 -19.13 -10.64
CA TRP A 735 8.71 -18.03 -10.85
C TRP A 735 10.18 -18.48 -10.75
N ILE A 736 11.01 -17.92 -11.62
CA ILE A 736 12.48 -18.01 -11.57
C ILE A 736 13.00 -16.64 -11.10
N SER A 737 14.02 -16.57 -10.23
CA SER A 737 14.59 -15.33 -9.65
C SER A 737 15.64 -14.63 -10.54
N TYR A 738 16.04 -13.41 -10.15
CA TYR A 738 17.08 -12.61 -10.83
C TYR A 738 18.45 -13.32 -10.89
N LYS A 739 18.87 -13.97 -9.79
CA LYS A 739 20.14 -14.68 -9.70
C LYS A 739 20.12 -16.02 -10.43
N GLU A 740 19.09 -16.84 -10.25
CA GLU A 740 18.97 -18.12 -10.97
C GLU A 740 19.06 -17.91 -12.48
N VAL A 741 18.48 -16.80 -12.96
CA VAL A 741 18.57 -16.34 -14.34
C VAL A 741 20.00 -15.95 -14.76
N ILE A 742 20.79 -15.24 -13.95
CA ILE A 742 22.17 -14.86 -14.31
C ILE A 742 23.07 -16.10 -14.32
N GLU A 743 22.97 -16.94 -13.30
CA GLU A 743 23.75 -18.17 -13.18
C GLU A 743 23.50 -19.05 -14.41
N GLN A 744 22.24 -19.17 -14.84
CA GLN A 744 21.87 -19.74 -16.13
C GLN A 744 22.48 -18.95 -17.33
N ALA A 745 22.31 -17.64 -17.47
CA ALA A 745 22.89 -16.88 -18.60
C ALA A 745 24.41 -17.11 -18.76
N GLU A 746 25.13 -17.24 -17.65
CA GLU A 746 26.56 -17.57 -17.58
C GLU A 746 26.85 -19.04 -17.97
N PHE A 747 25.94 -19.97 -17.66
CA PHE A 747 26.06 -21.40 -18.00
C PHE A 747 25.85 -21.73 -19.49
N ILE A 748 24.91 -21.14 -20.26
CA ILE A 748 24.98 -21.40 -21.73
C ILE A 748 26.25 -20.82 -22.28
N GLY A 749 26.55 -19.56 -21.96
CA GLY A 749 27.45 -18.81 -22.83
C GLY A 749 28.84 -19.43 -22.78
N SER A 750 29.26 -19.86 -21.60
CA SER A 750 30.45 -20.70 -21.42
C SER A 750 30.36 -22.04 -22.19
N GLY A 751 29.19 -22.67 -22.26
CA GLY A 751 28.90 -23.84 -23.09
C GLY A 751 28.89 -23.61 -24.62
N LEU A 752 28.33 -22.49 -25.11
CA LEU A 752 28.35 -22.07 -26.52
C LEU A 752 29.78 -21.78 -26.97
N LEU A 753 30.54 -21.05 -26.15
CA LEU A 753 31.98 -20.85 -26.36
C LEU A 753 32.74 -22.18 -26.35
N LYS A 754 32.40 -23.10 -25.43
CA LYS A 754 32.99 -24.45 -25.39
C LYS A 754 32.64 -25.30 -26.62
N ARG A 755 31.53 -24.99 -27.30
CA ARG A 755 31.10 -25.59 -28.59
C ARG A 755 31.64 -24.87 -29.83
N GLY A 756 32.43 -23.81 -29.66
CA GLY A 756 33.13 -23.12 -30.75
C GLY A 756 32.47 -21.85 -31.27
N CYS A 757 31.39 -21.37 -30.64
CA CYS A 757 30.90 -20.02 -30.86
C CYS A 757 31.95 -19.00 -30.35
N GLN A 758 32.01 -17.80 -30.93
CA GLN A 758 32.95 -16.76 -30.51
C GLN A 758 32.26 -15.67 -29.68
N ALA A 759 32.96 -15.12 -28.70
CA ALA A 759 32.49 -13.97 -27.92
C ALA A 759 32.65 -12.67 -28.72
N SER A 760 31.80 -12.48 -29.73
CA SER A 760 31.88 -11.38 -30.70
C SER A 760 30.48 -10.94 -31.15
N PRO A 761 30.23 -9.63 -31.39
CA PRO A 761 28.95 -9.15 -31.95
C PRO A 761 28.67 -9.68 -33.36
N ASP A 762 29.69 -10.19 -34.07
CA ASP A 762 29.54 -10.82 -35.39
C ASP A 762 29.11 -12.31 -35.30
N GLN A 763 29.07 -12.89 -34.09
CA GLN A 763 28.59 -14.27 -33.88
C GLN A 763 27.06 -14.27 -33.74
N PHE A 764 26.37 -14.69 -34.81
CA PHE A 764 24.92 -14.85 -34.81
C PHE A 764 24.49 -16.22 -34.24
N ILE A 765 23.44 -16.21 -33.42
CA ILE A 765 22.75 -17.39 -32.87
C ILE A 765 21.27 -17.30 -33.26
N GLY A 766 20.75 -18.31 -33.98
CA GLY A 766 19.33 -18.36 -34.35
C GLY A 766 18.45 -18.82 -33.20
N VAL A 767 17.26 -18.23 -33.01
CA VAL A 767 16.29 -18.70 -32.01
C VAL A 767 14.91 -18.87 -32.64
N PHE A 768 14.52 -20.13 -32.86
CA PHE A 768 13.28 -20.58 -33.48
C PHE A 768 12.31 -21.15 -32.42
N ALA A 769 11.80 -20.26 -31.56
CA ALA A 769 10.99 -20.62 -30.41
C ALA A 769 9.81 -19.64 -30.22
N GLN A 770 8.69 -20.14 -29.71
CA GLN A 770 7.57 -19.31 -29.26
C GLN A 770 7.94 -18.55 -27.99
N ASN A 771 7.27 -17.42 -27.73
CA ASN A 771 7.59 -16.56 -26.59
C ASN A 771 7.26 -17.26 -25.27
N ARG A 772 8.30 -17.74 -24.59
CA ARG A 772 8.29 -18.53 -23.36
C ARG A 772 9.48 -18.06 -22.51
N PRO A 773 9.58 -18.47 -21.23
CA PRO A 773 10.74 -18.18 -20.41
C PRO A 773 12.02 -18.49 -21.19
N GLU A 774 12.21 -19.73 -21.64
CA GLU A 774 13.33 -20.24 -22.45
C GLU A 774 13.73 -19.39 -23.68
N TRP A 775 12.85 -18.53 -24.23
CA TRP A 775 13.24 -17.59 -25.28
C TRP A 775 14.04 -16.40 -24.74
N VAL A 776 13.47 -15.66 -23.78
CA VAL A 776 14.15 -14.54 -23.07
C VAL A 776 15.30 -15.07 -22.23
N ILE A 777 15.09 -16.29 -21.75
CA ILE A 777 16.10 -17.06 -21.07
C ILE A 777 17.25 -17.27 -22.14
N ALA A 778 17.07 -17.52 -23.44
CA ALA A 778 18.21 -17.73 -24.37
C ALA A 778 19.00 -16.46 -24.74
N GLU A 779 18.33 -15.32 -24.69
CA GLU A 779 18.80 -14.04 -25.23
C GLU A 779 20.01 -13.44 -24.48
N MET A 780 19.96 -13.30 -23.15
CA MET A 780 21.05 -12.65 -22.39
C MET A 780 22.35 -13.43 -22.38
N ALA A 781 22.33 -14.74 -22.54
CA ALA A 781 23.57 -15.49 -22.62
C ALA A 781 24.36 -15.15 -23.89
N CYS A 782 23.66 -14.72 -24.95
CA CYS A 782 24.30 -14.08 -26.08
C CYS A 782 24.88 -12.73 -25.65
N TYR A 783 24.08 -11.84 -25.06
CA TYR A 783 24.54 -10.51 -24.62
C TYR A 783 25.68 -10.52 -23.58
N THR A 784 25.68 -11.45 -22.61
CA THR A 784 26.69 -11.64 -21.56
C THR A 784 28.07 -11.97 -22.15
N TYR A 785 28.08 -12.68 -23.29
CA TYR A 785 29.29 -13.02 -24.02
C TYR A 785 29.36 -12.30 -25.39
N SER A 786 28.67 -11.16 -25.52
CA SER A 786 28.66 -10.27 -26.68
C SER A 786 28.18 -10.87 -28.03
N MET A 787 27.55 -12.04 -28.05
CA MET A 787 26.96 -12.65 -29.25
C MET A 787 25.60 -12.01 -29.63
N ALA A 788 25.20 -12.11 -30.89
CA ALA A 788 23.96 -11.53 -31.43
C ALA A 788 22.86 -12.58 -31.68
N VAL A 789 21.61 -12.23 -31.37
CA VAL A 789 20.43 -13.11 -31.53
C VAL A 789 19.70 -12.81 -32.83
N VAL A 790 19.31 -13.87 -33.57
CA VAL A 790 18.46 -13.77 -34.76
C VAL A 790 17.15 -14.55 -34.54
N PRO A 791 16.00 -13.88 -34.32
CA PRO A 791 14.73 -14.56 -34.13
C PRO A 791 14.20 -15.17 -35.43
N LEU A 792 13.79 -16.43 -35.37
CA LEU A 792 13.14 -17.16 -36.46
C LEU A 792 11.68 -17.40 -36.06
N TYR A 793 10.74 -16.71 -36.71
CA TYR A 793 9.32 -16.77 -36.33
C TYR A 793 8.56 -17.93 -37.00
N ASP A 794 7.70 -18.60 -36.25
CA ASP A 794 6.78 -19.69 -36.69
C ASP A 794 5.86 -19.36 -37.88
N THR A 795 5.79 -18.09 -38.29
CA THR A 795 4.98 -17.59 -39.40
C THR A 795 5.77 -17.36 -40.69
N LEU A 796 7.09 -17.56 -40.65
CA LEU A 796 7.95 -17.54 -41.84
C LEU A 796 7.85 -18.89 -42.56
N GLY A 797 7.65 -18.85 -43.88
CA GLY A 797 7.76 -20.06 -44.70
C GLY A 797 9.19 -20.61 -44.72
N GLN A 798 9.34 -21.91 -45.00
CA GLN A 798 10.66 -22.58 -45.01
C GLN A 798 11.68 -21.85 -45.91
N GLU A 799 11.25 -21.35 -47.08
CA GLU A 799 12.08 -20.56 -48.00
C GLU A 799 12.70 -19.31 -47.33
N ALA A 800 11.93 -18.62 -46.47
CA ALA A 800 12.40 -17.44 -45.75
C ALA A 800 13.35 -17.82 -44.60
N ILE A 801 13.08 -18.93 -43.91
CA ILE A 801 13.98 -19.46 -42.86
C ILE A 801 15.33 -19.86 -43.48
N VAL A 802 15.31 -20.59 -44.60
CA VAL A 802 16.50 -20.95 -45.39
C VAL A 802 17.28 -19.70 -45.82
N HIS A 803 16.59 -18.67 -46.32
CA HIS A 803 17.23 -17.43 -46.73
C HIS A 803 17.91 -16.70 -45.56
N ILE A 804 17.24 -16.58 -44.40
CA ILE A 804 17.79 -15.93 -43.21
C ILE A 804 19.01 -16.68 -42.67
N LEU A 805 18.95 -18.02 -42.56
CA LEU A 805 20.07 -18.84 -42.08
C LEU A 805 21.31 -18.67 -42.96
N ASN A 806 21.13 -18.59 -44.28
CA ASN A 806 22.24 -18.44 -45.22
C ASN A 806 22.78 -16.99 -45.28
N ILE A 807 21.95 -15.94 -45.25
CA ILE A 807 22.42 -14.55 -45.32
C ILE A 807 23.07 -14.08 -44.01
N ALA A 808 22.61 -14.57 -42.86
CA ALA A 808 23.21 -14.31 -41.55
C ALA A 808 24.27 -15.37 -41.14
N GLU A 809 24.60 -16.34 -42.02
CA GLU A 809 25.65 -17.36 -41.82
C GLU A 809 25.51 -18.14 -40.49
N ILE A 810 24.28 -18.46 -40.11
CA ILE A 810 23.95 -19.00 -38.78
C ILE A 810 24.33 -20.48 -38.66
N SER A 811 25.37 -20.76 -37.86
CA SER A 811 25.83 -22.12 -37.58
C SER A 811 25.04 -22.87 -36.51
N THR A 812 24.34 -22.14 -35.64
CA THR A 812 23.75 -22.65 -34.39
C THR A 812 22.33 -22.11 -34.23
N VAL A 813 21.34 -23.00 -34.09
CA VAL A 813 19.93 -22.61 -33.92
C VAL A 813 19.31 -23.26 -32.69
N ILE A 814 18.62 -22.46 -31.86
CA ILE A 814 17.91 -22.90 -30.67
C ILE A 814 16.41 -23.06 -31.01
N CYS A 815 15.82 -24.24 -30.81
CA CYS A 815 14.44 -24.55 -31.19
C CYS A 815 13.58 -24.94 -29.97
N ASP A 816 12.32 -24.50 -29.91
CA ASP A 816 11.41 -24.92 -28.81
C ASP A 816 10.86 -26.34 -28.94
N LYS A 817 10.74 -26.84 -30.18
CA LYS A 817 9.91 -28.01 -30.52
C LYS A 817 10.64 -29.01 -31.43
N PRO A 818 10.55 -30.34 -31.18
CA PRO A 818 11.19 -31.37 -32.00
C PRO A 818 10.86 -31.28 -33.50
N GLU A 819 9.63 -30.87 -33.84
CA GLU A 819 9.14 -30.75 -35.22
C GLU A 819 9.90 -29.66 -35.99
N LYS A 820 10.30 -28.57 -35.32
CA LYS A 820 11.09 -27.49 -35.94
C LYS A 820 12.52 -27.94 -36.22
N ALA A 821 13.13 -28.66 -35.28
CA ALA A 821 14.43 -29.30 -35.50
C ALA A 821 14.35 -30.33 -36.63
N ALA A 822 13.28 -31.13 -36.71
CA ALA A 822 13.05 -32.08 -37.79
C ALA A 822 12.89 -31.42 -39.17
N ALA A 823 12.34 -30.20 -39.24
CA ALA A 823 12.25 -29.40 -40.46
C ALA A 823 13.58 -28.75 -40.84
N LEU A 824 14.35 -28.22 -39.87
CA LEU A 824 15.71 -27.73 -40.13
C LEU A 824 16.64 -28.84 -40.64
N LEU A 825 16.57 -30.04 -40.05
CA LEU A 825 17.29 -31.21 -40.56
C LEU A 825 16.87 -31.59 -41.98
N GLN A 826 15.58 -31.46 -42.32
CA GLN A 826 15.10 -31.69 -43.68
C GLN A 826 15.69 -30.66 -44.67
N ASN A 827 15.87 -29.41 -44.27
CA ASN A 827 16.55 -28.39 -45.08
C ASN A 827 18.05 -28.67 -45.25
N VAL A 828 18.70 -29.30 -44.26
CA VAL A 828 20.10 -29.78 -44.38
C VAL A 828 20.19 -31.00 -45.30
N GLU A 829 19.30 -31.99 -45.15
CA GLU A 829 19.20 -33.17 -46.04
C GLU A 829 18.97 -32.76 -47.51
N LEU A 830 18.18 -31.71 -47.75
CA LEU A 830 17.95 -31.11 -49.07
C LEU A 830 19.06 -30.14 -49.53
N SER A 831 20.16 -30.02 -48.76
CA SER A 831 21.31 -29.15 -49.05
C SER A 831 20.97 -27.64 -49.16
N LEU A 832 19.87 -27.20 -48.56
CA LEU A 832 19.39 -25.81 -48.59
C LEU A 832 20.08 -24.92 -47.55
N THR A 833 20.54 -25.49 -46.44
CA THR A 833 21.16 -24.76 -45.31
C THR A 833 22.53 -25.36 -44.93
N PRO A 834 23.54 -25.30 -45.83
CA PRO A 834 24.84 -25.95 -45.63
C PRO A 834 25.69 -25.32 -44.51
N GLY A 835 25.33 -24.13 -44.02
CA GLY A 835 25.99 -23.48 -42.89
C GLY A 835 25.56 -23.98 -41.50
N LEU A 836 24.46 -24.74 -41.39
CA LEU A 836 23.90 -25.16 -40.10
C LEU A 836 24.62 -26.40 -39.55
N HIS A 837 25.27 -26.26 -38.39
CA HIS A 837 26.10 -27.31 -37.77
C HIS A 837 25.58 -27.79 -36.41
N SER A 838 24.80 -26.99 -35.69
CA SER A 838 24.22 -27.41 -34.40
C SER A 838 22.79 -26.91 -34.19
N ILE A 839 21.98 -27.74 -33.53
CA ILE A 839 20.62 -27.43 -33.10
C ILE A 839 20.50 -27.68 -31.60
N ILE A 840 20.04 -26.70 -30.83
CA ILE A 840 19.84 -26.82 -29.37
C ILE A 840 18.34 -26.84 -29.09
N LEU A 841 17.84 -27.83 -28.35
CA LEU A 841 16.40 -28.11 -28.24
C LEU A 841 15.85 -27.86 -26.82
N MET A 842 14.94 -26.88 -26.68
CA MET A 842 14.38 -26.45 -25.38
C MET A 842 13.54 -27.52 -24.69
N ASN A 843 12.94 -28.43 -25.47
CA ASN A 843 12.14 -29.54 -24.96
C ASN A 843 12.89 -30.87 -25.18
N PRO A 844 12.65 -31.90 -24.34
CA PRO A 844 13.13 -33.27 -24.59
C PRO A 844 12.68 -33.82 -25.95
N CYS A 845 13.46 -34.73 -26.54
CA CYS A 845 13.14 -35.38 -27.81
C CYS A 845 13.55 -36.86 -27.86
N ASP A 846 12.94 -37.58 -28.80
CA ASP A 846 13.24 -38.98 -29.06
C ASP A 846 14.66 -39.22 -29.59
N ILE A 847 15.23 -40.37 -29.24
CA ILE A 847 16.57 -40.83 -29.66
C ILE A 847 16.70 -40.88 -31.20
N SER A 848 15.61 -41.17 -31.91
CA SER A 848 15.54 -41.19 -33.37
C SER A 848 15.90 -39.85 -34.03
N LEU A 849 15.57 -38.72 -33.38
CA LEU A 849 15.92 -37.38 -33.87
C LEU A 849 17.42 -37.11 -33.71
N LEU A 850 17.99 -37.50 -32.56
CA LEU A 850 19.44 -37.39 -32.28
C LEU A 850 20.27 -38.22 -33.28
N GLU A 851 19.81 -39.43 -33.64
CA GLU A 851 20.45 -40.23 -34.69
C GLU A 851 20.34 -39.60 -36.08
N ARG A 852 19.22 -38.95 -36.40
CA ARG A 852 19.03 -38.25 -37.69
C ARG A 852 19.98 -37.06 -37.80
N GLY A 853 20.15 -36.27 -36.73
CA GLY A 853 21.15 -35.20 -36.67
C GLY A 853 22.56 -35.68 -36.98
N ARG A 854 23.02 -36.74 -36.29
CA ARG A 854 24.34 -37.35 -36.52
C ARG A 854 24.55 -37.81 -37.98
N LYS A 855 23.51 -38.37 -38.62
CA LYS A 855 23.56 -38.79 -40.04
C LYS A 855 23.68 -37.59 -41.00
N CYS A 856 23.22 -36.40 -40.59
CA CYS A 856 23.32 -35.15 -41.35
C CYS A 856 24.55 -34.30 -40.97
N ASN A 857 25.43 -34.79 -40.10
CA ASN A 857 26.54 -34.03 -39.50
C ASN A 857 26.09 -32.76 -38.73
N VAL A 858 24.90 -32.80 -38.12
CA VAL A 858 24.33 -31.73 -37.28
C VAL A 858 24.25 -32.19 -35.83
N ASP A 859 24.91 -31.47 -34.94
CA ASP A 859 24.99 -31.82 -33.51
C ASP A 859 23.75 -31.30 -32.77
N ILE A 860 22.86 -32.22 -32.37
CA ILE A 860 21.65 -31.91 -31.58
C ILE A 860 21.96 -32.02 -30.09
N ILE A 861 21.72 -30.93 -29.35
CA ILE A 861 22.03 -30.77 -27.93
C ILE A 861 20.74 -30.47 -27.17
N LEU A 862 20.54 -31.05 -25.98
CA LEU A 862 19.42 -30.65 -25.13
C LEU A 862 19.76 -29.35 -24.40
N PHE A 863 18.79 -28.46 -24.37
CA PHE A 863 18.91 -27.15 -23.76
C PHE A 863 18.91 -27.20 -22.22
N SER A 864 18.47 -28.31 -21.63
CA SER A 864 18.73 -28.65 -20.22
C SER A 864 20.22 -28.58 -19.86
N ASP A 865 21.08 -28.81 -20.84
CA ASP A 865 22.53 -28.86 -20.69
C ASP A 865 23.14 -27.45 -20.83
N LEU A 866 22.30 -26.45 -21.16
CA LEU A 866 22.64 -25.14 -21.72
C LEU A 866 21.48 -24.13 -21.47
N MET A 867 21.17 -23.80 -20.20
CA MET A 867 20.20 -22.74 -19.82
C MET A 867 20.93 -21.45 -19.33
N VAL A 868 20.76 -20.10 -19.62
CA VAL A 868 19.79 -19.17 -20.34
C VAL A 868 19.34 -17.92 -19.33
N SER A 869 19.47 -16.53 -19.53
CA SER A 869 18.41 -15.40 -19.25
C SER A 869 18.57 -13.81 -19.05
N MET A 870 17.61 -12.93 -19.55
CA MET A 870 17.57 -11.38 -19.65
C MET A 870 16.54 -10.54 -18.81
N PHE A 871 16.95 -9.41 -18.14
CA PHE A 871 16.09 -8.43 -17.40
C PHE A 871 16.64 -7.00 -17.30
N CYS A 872 15.79 -5.96 -17.08
CA CYS A 872 16.25 -4.56 -17.12
C CYS A 872 15.94 -3.64 -15.93
N HIS A 873 14.87 -3.89 -15.15
CA HIS A 873 14.25 -2.84 -14.31
C HIS A 873 13.65 -3.35 -12.98
N GLY A 874 14.04 -4.53 -12.50
CA GLY A 874 13.37 -5.17 -11.35
C GLY A 874 11.97 -5.71 -11.67
N ALA A 875 11.52 -5.56 -12.92
CA ALA A 875 10.24 -6.03 -13.42
C ALA A 875 10.09 -7.56 -13.39
N ARG A 876 8.83 -8.02 -13.39
CA ARG A 876 8.41 -9.43 -13.50
C ARG A 876 7.70 -9.65 -14.82
N VAL A 877 8.04 -10.69 -15.57
CA VAL A 877 7.44 -10.98 -16.88
C VAL A 877 6.75 -12.34 -16.85
N GLY A 878 5.42 -12.36 -17.02
CA GLY A 878 4.62 -13.58 -17.14
C GLY A 878 4.30 -13.88 -18.60
N PHE A 879 4.54 -15.12 -19.05
CA PHE A 879 4.21 -15.56 -20.42
C PHE A 879 2.81 -16.19 -20.48
N TYR A 880 2.03 -15.80 -21.49
CA TYR A 880 0.71 -16.36 -21.76
C TYR A 880 0.81 -17.79 -22.33
N GLN A 881 -0.25 -18.58 -22.20
CA GLN A 881 -0.27 -20.03 -22.47
C GLN A 881 -0.23 -20.43 -23.96
N GLY A 882 0.21 -19.55 -24.86
CA GLY A 882 0.29 -19.78 -26.31
C GLY A 882 -1.05 -19.66 -27.05
N ASP A 883 -2.19 -19.97 -26.43
CA ASP A 883 -3.53 -19.78 -27.01
C ASP A 883 -4.14 -18.41 -26.62
N ILE A 884 -4.56 -17.65 -27.64
CA ILE A 884 -5.24 -16.36 -27.49
C ILE A 884 -6.67 -16.48 -26.92
N GLN A 885 -7.29 -17.66 -26.96
CA GLN A 885 -8.59 -17.91 -26.32
C GLN A 885 -8.49 -17.87 -24.78
N LEU A 886 -7.37 -18.38 -24.24
CA LEU A 886 -7.08 -18.47 -22.81
C LEU A 886 -6.49 -17.17 -22.22
N LEU A 887 -6.09 -16.22 -23.07
CA LEU A 887 -5.45 -14.94 -22.68
C LEU A 887 -6.21 -14.17 -21.59
N MET A 888 -7.55 -14.25 -21.55
CA MET A 888 -8.34 -13.62 -20.48
C MET A 888 -8.15 -14.26 -19.10
N ASP A 889 -7.90 -15.57 -19.03
CA ASP A 889 -7.57 -16.26 -17.78
C ASP A 889 -6.11 -16.01 -17.37
N ASP A 890 -5.20 -15.89 -18.34
CA ASP A 890 -3.83 -15.44 -18.09
C ASP A 890 -3.81 -14.02 -17.49
N ILE A 891 -4.54 -13.06 -18.08
CA ILE A 891 -4.66 -11.70 -17.55
C ILE A 891 -5.29 -11.68 -16.15
N LYS A 892 -6.36 -12.46 -15.93
CA LYS A 892 -7.05 -12.58 -14.63
C LYS A 892 -6.15 -13.15 -13.54
N THR A 893 -5.28 -14.10 -13.89
CA THR A 893 -4.36 -14.78 -12.95
C THR A 893 -3.07 -14.00 -12.71
N LEU A 894 -2.49 -13.41 -13.77
CA LEU A 894 -1.24 -12.65 -13.70
C LEU A 894 -1.40 -11.24 -13.13
N GLN A 895 -2.60 -10.66 -13.29
CA GLN A 895 -2.92 -9.26 -12.94
C GLN A 895 -1.85 -8.24 -13.36
N PRO A 896 -1.46 -8.21 -14.66
CA PRO A 896 -0.30 -7.46 -15.12
C PRO A 896 -0.41 -5.96 -14.84
N THR A 897 0.64 -5.36 -14.28
CA THR A 897 0.74 -3.92 -13.99
C THR A 897 0.96 -3.08 -15.25
N PHE A 898 1.49 -3.69 -16.31
CA PHE A 898 1.69 -3.11 -17.64
C PHE A 898 1.35 -4.18 -18.68
N PHE A 899 0.56 -3.83 -19.70
CA PHE A 899 0.07 -4.76 -20.71
C PHE A 899 0.25 -4.17 -22.12
N PRO A 900 1.37 -4.45 -22.81
CA PRO A 900 1.59 -3.97 -24.18
C PRO A 900 0.65 -4.68 -25.14
N VAL A 901 -0.10 -3.92 -25.94
CA VAL A 901 -1.24 -4.45 -26.72
C VAL A 901 -1.41 -3.70 -28.04
N VAL A 902 -1.81 -4.42 -29.11
CA VAL A 902 -2.13 -3.82 -30.41
C VAL A 902 -3.63 -3.49 -30.53
N PRO A 903 -4.04 -2.44 -31.29
CA PRO A 903 -5.43 -2.00 -31.37
C PRO A 903 -6.46 -3.10 -31.74
N ARG A 904 -6.07 -4.05 -32.60
CA ARG A 904 -6.94 -5.18 -33.00
C ARG A 904 -7.26 -6.15 -31.86
N LEU A 905 -6.39 -6.22 -30.84
CA LEU A 905 -6.64 -7.00 -29.64
C LEU A 905 -7.46 -6.22 -28.60
N LEU A 906 -7.31 -4.89 -28.53
CA LEU A 906 -8.20 -4.01 -27.75
C LEU A 906 -9.65 -4.08 -28.23
N ASN A 907 -9.90 -4.11 -29.54
CA ASN A 907 -11.23 -4.35 -30.10
C ASN A 907 -11.78 -5.69 -29.58
N ARG A 908 -11.05 -6.80 -29.78
CA ARG A 908 -11.51 -8.13 -29.33
C ARG A 908 -11.74 -8.23 -27.81
N ILE A 909 -11.03 -7.45 -27.00
CA ILE A 909 -11.29 -7.29 -25.56
C ILE A 909 -12.62 -6.57 -25.33
N TYR A 910 -12.85 -5.44 -26.01
CA TYR A 910 -14.09 -4.67 -25.98
C TYR A 910 -15.31 -5.48 -26.45
N ASP A 911 -15.16 -6.25 -27.53
CA ASP A 911 -16.22 -7.11 -28.10
C ASP A 911 -16.59 -8.23 -27.12
N LYS A 912 -15.60 -8.92 -26.52
CA LYS A 912 -15.83 -9.95 -25.51
C LYS A 912 -16.44 -9.38 -24.22
N ILE A 913 -16.09 -8.14 -23.85
CA ILE A 913 -16.76 -7.41 -22.76
C ILE A 913 -18.22 -7.14 -23.13
N LEU A 914 -18.51 -6.61 -24.32
CA LEU A 914 -19.88 -6.33 -24.76
C LEU A 914 -20.75 -7.60 -24.85
N GLY A 915 -20.21 -8.69 -25.39
CA GLY A 915 -20.90 -9.99 -25.48
C GLY A 915 -21.26 -10.55 -24.10
N SER A 916 -20.38 -10.37 -23.10
CA SER A 916 -20.69 -10.73 -21.70
C SER A 916 -21.79 -9.87 -21.04
N VAL A 917 -22.15 -8.74 -21.66
CA VAL A 917 -23.11 -7.75 -21.13
C VAL A 917 -24.47 -7.86 -21.85
N SER A 918 -25.09 -9.04 -21.72
CA SER A 918 -26.39 -9.38 -22.32
C SER A 918 -27.59 -8.59 -21.77
N SER A 919 -27.45 -7.92 -20.61
CA SER A 919 -28.53 -7.15 -20.00
C SER A 919 -28.60 -5.71 -20.51
N PRO A 920 -29.75 -5.24 -21.04
CA PRO A 920 -29.92 -3.84 -21.49
C PRO A 920 -29.60 -2.80 -20.40
N LEU A 921 -29.91 -3.10 -19.13
CA LEU A 921 -29.61 -2.23 -18.00
C LEU A 921 -28.10 -2.08 -17.79
N LYS A 922 -27.36 -3.19 -17.83
CA LYS A 922 -25.88 -3.18 -17.72
C LYS A 922 -25.24 -2.47 -18.93
N ARG A 923 -25.77 -2.67 -20.14
CA ARG A 923 -25.28 -2.02 -21.37
C ARG A 923 -25.49 -0.50 -21.35
N SER A 924 -26.64 -0.04 -20.84
CA SER A 924 -26.92 1.39 -20.63
C SER A 924 -26.00 2.01 -19.57
N LEU A 925 -25.77 1.32 -18.45
CA LEU A 925 -24.86 1.76 -17.39
C LEU A 925 -23.40 1.90 -17.89
N LEU A 926 -22.94 0.93 -18.69
CA LEU A 926 -21.63 0.96 -19.37
C LEU A 926 -21.50 2.18 -20.30
N GLN A 927 -22.50 2.45 -21.14
CA GLN A 927 -22.48 3.61 -22.03
C GLN A 927 -22.51 4.95 -21.25
N TYR A 928 -23.22 5.01 -20.13
CA TYR A 928 -23.22 6.19 -19.26
C TYR A 928 -21.84 6.43 -18.62
N ALA A 929 -21.20 5.37 -18.13
CA ALA A 929 -19.84 5.43 -17.58
C ALA A 929 -18.82 5.96 -18.60
N VAL A 930 -18.84 5.44 -19.84
CA VAL A 930 -17.97 5.90 -20.93
C VAL A 930 -18.20 7.38 -21.26
N ARG A 931 -19.45 7.80 -21.43
CA ARG A 931 -19.80 9.21 -21.70
C ARG A 931 -19.35 10.14 -20.56
N ARG A 932 -19.51 9.71 -19.30
CA ARG A 932 -19.08 10.52 -18.15
C ARG A 932 -17.56 10.66 -18.10
N LYS A 933 -16.82 9.58 -18.40
CA LYS A 933 -15.36 9.60 -18.52
C LYS A 933 -14.90 10.57 -19.63
N GLN A 934 -15.49 10.48 -20.83
CA GLN A 934 -15.21 11.40 -21.95
C GLN A 934 -15.48 12.88 -21.59
N SER A 935 -16.54 13.16 -20.82
CA SER A 935 -16.86 14.50 -20.32
C SER A 935 -15.83 15.06 -19.33
N GLU A 936 -15.19 14.22 -18.51
CA GLU A 936 -14.16 14.66 -17.56
C GLU A 936 -12.82 14.90 -18.27
N LEU A 937 -12.47 14.03 -19.23
CA LEU A 937 -11.28 14.17 -20.07
C LEU A 937 -11.36 15.44 -20.95
N SER A 938 -12.48 15.66 -21.64
CA SER A 938 -12.71 16.90 -22.41
C SER A 938 -12.74 18.20 -21.58
N SER A 939 -12.70 18.10 -20.24
CA SER A 939 -12.63 19.22 -19.31
C SER A 939 -11.23 19.41 -18.68
N GLY A 940 -10.20 18.69 -19.13
CA GLY A 940 -8.83 18.79 -18.60
C GLY A 940 -8.55 17.94 -17.34
N ILE A 941 -9.45 17.04 -16.95
CA ILE A 941 -9.42 16.40 -15.63
C ILE A 941 -8.89 14.96 -15.72
N VAL A 942 -7.57 14.81 -15.61
CA VAL A 942 -6.92 13.50 -15.45
C VAL A 942 -7.20 12.92 -14.06
N ARG A 943 -7.91 11.80 -14.01
CA ARG A 943 -8.04 10.96 -12.82
C ARG A 943 -8.34 9.51 -13.20
N ASN A 944 -7.86 8.57 -12.39
CA ASN A 944 -8.00 7.12 -12.56
C ASN A 944 -8.87 6.48 -11.47
N ASN A 945 -9.65 7.29 -10.76
CA ASN A 945 -10.22 6.94 -9.45
C ASN A 945 -11.66 7.42 -9.22
N SER A 946 -12.34 7.97 -10.25
CA SER A 946 -13.76 8.32 -10.18
C SER A 946 -14.65 7.13 -9.85
N LEU A 947 -15.92 7.38 -9.51
CA LEU A 947 -16.90 6.31 -9.27
C LEU A 947 -16.94 5.31 -10.43
N TRP A 948 -16.90 5.80 -11.67
CA TRP A 948 -16.88 4.98 -12.88
C TRP A 948 -15.52 4.33 -13.13
N ASP A 949 -14.41 4.94 -12.71
CA ASP A 949 -13.11 4.28 -12.75
C ASP A 949 -13.07 3.12 -11.77
N LYS A 950 -13.40 3.34 -10.49
CA LYS A 950 -13.34 2.28 -9.45
C LYS A 950 -14.25 1.09 -9.75
N ILE A 951 -15.42 1.34 -10.37
CA ILE A 951 -16.41 0.31 -10.72
C ILE A 951 -16.12 -0.35 -12.08
N LEU A 952 -15.51 0.35 -13.04
CA LEU A 952 -15.55 -0.06 -14.45
C LEU A 952 -14.24 0.15 -15.24
N PHE A 953 -13.50 1.24 -15.04
CA PHE A 953 -12.20 1.50 -15.72
C PHE A 953 -10.97 1.27 -14.84
N ASN A 954 -11.12 0.45 -13.80
CA ASN A 954 -10.12 0.35 -12.73
C ASN A 954 -8.85 -0.32 -13.26
N ARG A 955 -7.71 0.39 -13.16
CA ARG A 955 -6.37 -0.02 -13.65
C ARG A 955 -6.14 -0.02 -15.17
N ILE A 956 -6.93 0.68 -16.00
CA ILE A 956 -6.62 0.82 -17.45
C ILE A 956 -6.31 2.28 -17.81
N GLN A 957 -5.04 2.56 -18.13
CA GLN A 957 -4.60 3.76 -18.85
C GLN A 957 -3.96 3.32 -20.16
N ILE A 958 -4.47 3.83 -21.29
CA ILE A 958 -3.94 3.55 -22.62
C ILE A 958 -2.92 4.65 -22.95
N PHE A 959 -1.79 4.25 -23.52
CA PHE A 959 -0.78 5.13 -24.09
C PHE A 959 -0.68 4.83 -25.60
N GLU A 960 -0.74 5.85 -26.44
CA GLU A 960 -0.51 5.72 -27.88
C GLU A 960 0.96 6.05 -28.18
N GLY A 961 1.71 5.04 -28.63
CA GLY A 961 3.10 5.18 -29.08
C GLY A 961 3.26 4.76 -30.53
N TYR A 962 4.25 5.35 -31.22
CA TYR A 962 4.57 5.04 -32.60
C TYR A 962 6.07 4.82 -32.80
N GLY A 963 6.38 3.96 -33.77
CA GLY A 963 7.72 3.61 -34.22
C GLY A 963 7.68 2.35 -35.08
N GLN A 964 8.86 1.95 -35.54
CA GLN A 964 9.10 0.78 -36.38
C GLN A 964 10.40 0.09 -35.96
N THR A 965 10.69 -1.10 -36.50
CA THR A 965 11.89 -1.89 -36.13
C THR A 965 13.18 -1.08 -36.33
N GLU A 966 13.23 -0.31 -37.41
CA GLU A 966 14.32 0.57 -37.83
C GLU A 966 14.59 1.74 -36.87
N CYS A 967 13.67 2.04 -35.94
CA CYS A 967 13.87 3.01 -34.86
C CYS A 967 13.72 2.38 -33.45
N THR A 968 14.04 1.09 -33.31
CA THR A 968 13.94 0.34 -32.05
C THR A 968 12.52 0.41 -31.44
N ALA A 969 11.52 0.19 -32.30
CA ALA A 969 10.08 0.12 -32.02
C ALA A 969 9.39 1.40 -31.50
N GLY A 970 10.09 2.37 -30.90
CA GLY A 970 9.50 3.59 -30.34
C GLY A 970 10.27 4.86 -30.70
N CYS A 971 9.57 5.86 -31.23
CA CYS A 971 10.11 7.19 -31.53
C CYS A 971 9.24 8.33 -30.99
N THR A 972 7.92 8.14 -30.90
CA THR A 972 7.00 9.06 -30.21
C THR A 972 6.10 8.32 -29.22
N PHE A 973 5.68 9.00 -28.16
CA PHE A 973 4.84 8.43 -27.11
C PHE A 973 3.89 9.48 -26.51
N SER A 974 2.63 9.12 -26.27
CA SER A 974 1.67 9.98 -25.57
C SER A 974 2.15 10.26 -24.14
N MET A 975 2.24 11.52 -23.74
CA MET A 975 2.78 11.89 -22.43
C MET A 975 1.90 11.37 -21.28
N PRO A 976 2.47 11.06 -20.10
CA PRO A 976 1.68 10.67 -18.93
C PRO A 976 0.69 11.77 -18.54
N GLY A 977 -0.60 11.49 -18.68
CA GLY A 977 -1.65 12.48 -18.46
C GLY A 977 -2.11 13.20 -19.73
N ASP A 978 -1.65 12.82 -20.92
CA ASP A 978 -2.38 13.06 -22.18
C ASP A 978 -3.53 12.03 -22.32
N TRP A 979 -4.60 12.42 -23.01
CA TRP A 979 -5.80 11.60 -23.25
C TRP A 979 -6.44 11.86 -24.62
N THR A 980 -5.87 12.72 -25.47
CA THR A 980 -6.44 13.01 -26.79
C THR A 980 -6.15 11.87 -27.76
N ALA A 981 -7.17 11.04 -28.03
CA ALA A 981 -7.03 9.87 -28.89
C ALA A 981 -6.83 10.22 -30.37
N GLY A 982 -6.10 9.36 -31.09
CA GLY A 982 -5.84 9.54 -32.52
C GLY A 982 -4.70 10.53 -32.81
N HIS A 983 -3.69 10.53 -31.94
CA HIS A 983 -2.33 11.03 -32.16
C HIS A 983 -1.33 10.15 -31.41
N VAL A 984 -0.07 10.15 -31.82
CA VAL A 984 0.97 9.24 -31.31
C VAL A 984 1.98 9.92 -30.38
N GLY A 985 1.62 11.10 -29.86
CA GLY A 985 2.34 11.80 -28.80
C GLY A 985 3.58 12.59 -29.24
N ALA A 986 4.42 12.94 -28.28
CA ALA A 986 5.62 13.74 -28.50
C ALA A 986 6.85 12.85 -28.80
N PRO A 987 7.91 13.39 -29.44
CA PRO A 987 9.19 12.68 -29.58
C PRO A 987 9.75 12.22 -28.23
N LEU A 988 10.30 11.02 -28.21
CA LEU A 988 11.01 10.49 -27.04
C LEU A 988 12.33 11.27 -26.80
N PRO A 989 12.86 11.29 -25.56
CA PRO A 989 14.14 11.94 -25.26
C PRO A 989 15.36 11.43 -26.05
N CYS A 990 15.26 10.26 -26.69
CA CYS A 990 16.28 9.68 -27.57
C CYS A 990 16.07 9.97 -29.07
N ALA A 991 15.06 10.78 -29.45
CA ALA A 991 14.69 11.00 -30.85
C ALA A 991 14.36 12.47 -31.18
N MET A 992 14.92 12.95 -32.29
CA MET A 992 14.40 14.09 -33.06
C MET A 992 13.48 13.58 -34.17
N VAL A 993 12.42 14.33 -34.46
CA VAL A 993 11.47 14.01 -35.55
C VAL A 993 11.25 15.27 -36.40
N LYS A 994 11.41 15.15 -37.72
CA LYS A 994 11.02 16.15 -38.73
C LYS A 994 9.86 15.59 -39.56
N VAL A 995 9.11 16.46 -40.24
CA VAL A 995 8.32 16.06 -41.42
C VAL A 995 8.87 16.77 -42.66
N VAL A 996 8.88 16.08 -43.80
CA VAL A 996 9.39 16.59 -45.08
C VAL A 996 8.31 16.53 -46.17
N ASP A 997 8.43 17.38 -47.19
CA ASP A 997 7.41 17.53 -48.24
C ASP A 997 7.14 16.23 -49.02
N ILE A 998 5.87 16.01 -49.39
CA ILE A 998 5.44 14.97 -50.32
C ILE A 998 4.65 15.64 -51.44
N GLU A 999 5.35 16.13 -52.46
CA GLU A 999 4.75 16.87 -53.58
C GLU A 999 3.66 16.07 -54.31
N GLU A 1000 3.88 14.75 -54.53
CA GLU A 1000 2.91 13.89 -55.22
C GLU A 1000 1.58 13.67 -54.48
N MET A 1001 1.52 14.08 -53.20
CA MET A 1001 0.35 13.98 -52.31
C MET A 1001 -0.11 15.34 -51.75
N ASN A 1002 0.55 16.45 -52.10
CA ASN A 1002 0.27 17.81 -51.62
C ASN A 1002 0.42 18.01 -50.09
N TYR A 1003 1.26 17.22 -49.43
CA TYR A 1003 1.62 17.44 -48.03
C TYR A 1003 2.92 18.26 -47.95
N PHE A 1004 2.93 19.34 -47.18
CA PHE A 1004 4.04 20.29 -47.10
C PHE A 1004 4.40 20.60 -45.65
N ALA A 1005 5.69 20.48 -45.31
CA ALA A 1005 6.24 20.69 -43.98
C ALA A 1005 6.01 22.12 -43.47
N ALA A 1006 5.87 23.10 -44.38
CA ALA A 1006 5.43 24.46 -44.07
C ALA A 1006 4.03 24.52 -43.40
N ASN A 1007 3.15 23.56 -43.68
CA ASN A 1007 1.84 23.36 -43.02
C ASN A 1007 1.92 22.44 -41.78
N GLY A 1008 3.13 21.95 -41.45
CA GLY A 1008 3.36 20.93 -40.43
C GLY A 1008 2.92 19.52 -40.84
N GLU A 1009 2.81 19.22 -42.14
CA GLU A 1009 2.34 17.93 -42.69
C GLU A 1009 3.39 17.35 -43.64
N GLY A 1010 3.66 16.04 -43.62
CA GLY A 1010 4.64 15.45 -44.54
C GLY A 1010 5.09 14.03 -44.16
N GLU A 1011 6.07 13.50 -44.89
CA GLU A 1011 6.70 12.22 -44.55
C GLU A 1011 7.49 12.37 -43.24
N ILE A 1012 7.25 11.47 -42.30
CA ILE A 1012 7.94 11.47 -41.01
C ILE A 1012 9.37 10.97 -41.22
N CYS A 1013 10.34 11.74 -40.71
CA CYS A 1013 11.73 11.32 -40.65
C CYS A 1013 12.25 11.41 -39.21
N ILE A 1014 13.01 10.40 -38.78
CA ILE A 1014 13.48 10.23 -37.39
C ILE A 1014 15.01 10.22 -37.36
N LYS A 1015 15.63 10.89 -36.39
CA LYS A 1015 17.08 10.80 -36.12
C LYS A 1015 17.35 10.71 -34.61
N GLY A 1016 18.27 9.84 -34.20
CA GLY A 1016 18.72 9.71 -32.82
C GLY A 1016 19.31 8.34 -32.48
N PRO A 1017 19.84 8.12 -31.27
CA PRO A 1017 20.48 6.85 -30.87
C PRO A 1017 19.61 5.59 -30.94
N SER A 1018 18.28 5.71 -31.09
CA SER A 1018 17.37 4.58 -31.31
C SER A 1018 17.23 4.15 -32.77
N VAL A 1019 17.77 4.91 -33.74
CA VAL A 1019 17.76 4.57 -35.16
C VAL A 1019 18.81 3.49 -35.45
N PHE A 1020 18.43 2.49 -36.24
CA PHE A 1020 19.30 1.39 -36.65
C PHE A 1020 20.46 1.84 -37.55
N LYS A 1021 21.50 1.01 -37.68
CA LYS A 1021 22.66 1.28 -38.56
C LYS A 1021 22.44 0.86 -40.03
N GLY A 1022 21.24 0.40 -40.39
CA GLY A 1022 20.93 -0.20 -41.69
C GLY A 1022 20.57 -1.68 -41.63
N TYR A 1023 20.27 -2.24 -42.81
CA TYR A 1023 19.89 -3.64 -43.00
C TYR A 1023 21.13 -4.54 -43.19
N LEU A 1024 21.12 -5.73 -42.59
CA LEU A 1024 22.26 -6.66 -42.62
C LEU A 1024 22.58 -7.09 -44.06
N LYS A 1025 23.80 -6.74 -44.52
CA LYS A 1025 24.33 -7.02 -45.87
C LYS A 1025 23.53 -6.42 -47.04
N ASP A 1026 22.64 -5.45 -46.78
CA ASP A 1026 21.83 -4.76 -47.80
C ASP A 1026 22.07 -3.24 -47.75
N PRO A 1027 23.16 -2.75 -48.39
CA PRO A 1027 23.52 -1.33 -48.38
C PRO A 1027 22.59 -0.48 -49.26
N GLU A 1028 21.97 -1.08 -50.29
CA GLU A 1028 21.07 -0.37 -51.20
C GLU A 1028 19.78 0.03 -50.45
N ARG A 1029 19.10 -0.91 -49.79
CA ARG A 1029 17.93 -0.57 -48.97
C ARG A 1029 18.27 0.25 -47.73
N THR A 1030 19.51 0.16 -47.25
CA THR A 1030 19.98 1.04 -46.16
C THR A 1030 20.01 2.50 -46.64
N ALA A 1031 20.50 2.77 -47.85
CA ALA A 1031 20.48 4.09 -48.46
C ALA A 1031 19.09 4.53 -48.97
N GLU A 1032 18.15 3.61 -49.21
CA GLU A 1032 16.73 3.95 -49.42
C GLU A 1032 16.02 4.37 -48.12
N ALA A 1033 16.51 3.92 -46.96
CA ALA A 1033 15.89 4.15 -45.65
C ALA A 1033 16.51 5.30 -44.85
N LEU A 1034 17.83 5.50 -44.95
CA LEU A 1034 18.59 6.56 -44.27
C LEU A 1034 19.07 7.60 -45.29
N ASP A 1035 18.74 8.89 -45.07
CA ASP A 1035 19.30 9.99 -45.87
C ASP A 1035 20.78 10.24 -45.55
N SER A 1036 21.44 11.11 -46.33
CA SER A 1036 22.86 11.46 -46.15
C SER A 1036 23.17 12.19 -44.83
N ASP A 1037 22.14 12.62 -44.10
CA ASP A 1037 22.21 13.26 -42.79
C ASP A 1037 21.68 12.30 -41.69
N ASP A 1038 21.76 10.98 -41.88
CA ASP A 1038 21.28 9.90 -40.99
C ASP A 1038 19.80 9.99 -40.54
N TRP A 1039 18.90 10.58 -41.33
CA TRP A 1039 17.47 10.51 -41.03
C TRP A 1039 16.81 9.28 -41.64
N LEU A 1040 16.14 8.51 -40.79
CA LEU A 1040 15.28 7.41 -41.17
C LEU A 1040 13.96 7.94 -41.76
N HIS A 1041 13.75 7.73 -43.06
CA HIS A 1041 12.46 7.94 -43.73
C HIS A 1041 11.51 6.78 -43.40
N THR A 1042 10.34 7.06 -42.80
CA THR A 1042 9.43 5.99 -42.37
C THR A 1042 8.44 5.52 -43.44
N GLY A 1043 8.19 6.31 -44.49
CA GLY A 1043 7.07 6.08 -45.41
C GLY A 1043 5.69 6.32 -44.79
N ASP A 1044 5.61 6.83 -43.55
CA ASP A 1044 4.37 7.25 -42.90
C ASP A 1044 4.21 8.77 -42.97
N VAL A 1045 2.97 9.22 -43.16
CA VAL A 1045 2.65 10.65 -43.26
C VAL A 1045 2.16 11.15 -41.92
N GLY A 1046 2.84 12.17 -41.41
CA GLY A 1046 2.58 12.79 -40.12
C GLY A 1046 2.03 14.21 -40.25
N LYS A 1047 1.33 14.64 -39.21
CA LYS A 1047 0.97 16.04 -38.96
C LYS A 1047 1.38 16.44 -37.55
N TRP A 1048 2.05 17.59 -37.42
CA TRP A 1048 2.20 18.28 -36.15
C TRP A 1048 0.89 18.94 -35.72
N LEU A 1049 0.42 18.62 -34.52
CA LEU A 1049 -0.71 19.32 -33.89
C LEU A 1049 -0.21 20.56 -33.11
N PRO A 1050 -1.04 21.58 -32.85
CA PRO A 1050 -0.61 22.83 -32.22
C PRO A 1050 0.05 22.68 -30.84
N ASN A 1051 -0.25 21.59 -30.12
CA ASN A 1051 0.33 21.24 -28.83
C ASN A 1051 1.69 20.50 -28.91
N GLY A 1052 2.23 20.30 -30.11
CA GLY A 1052 3.53 19.68 -30.35
C GLY A 1052 3.55 18.16 -30.40
N VAL A 1053 2.39 17.49 -30.39
CA VAL A 1053 2.32 16.03 -30.62
C VAL A 1053 2.20 15.69 -32.10
N LEU A 1054 2.75 14.54 -32.49
CA LEU A 1054 2.67 14.00 -33.83
C LEU A 1054 1.37 13.20 -34.01
N LYS A 1055 0.70 13.37 -35.13
CA LYS A 1055 -0.43 12.54 -35.56
C LYS A 1055 -0.08 11.83 -36.86
N ILE A 1056 -0.16 10.50 -36.89
CA ILE A 1056 -0.16 9.77 -38.15
C ILE A 1056 -1.47 10.06 -38.88
N ILE A 1057 -1.39 10.52 -40.13
CA ILE A 1057 -2.56 10.84 -40.97
C ILE A 1057 -2.70 9.90 -42.16
N ASP A 1058 -1.60 9.35 -42.69
CA ASP A 1058 -1.62 8.47 -43.86
C ASP A 1058 -0.35 7.58 -43.97
N ARG A 1059 -0.26 6.70 -44.97
CA ARG A 1059 0.99 5.96 -45.30
C ARG A 1059 1.32 6.06 -46.79
N LYS A 1060 2.49 6.61 -47.13
CA LYS A 1060 3.01 6.87 -48.51
C LYS A 1060 2.95 5.63 -49.42
N LYS A 1061 2.98 4.42 -48.85
CA LYS A 1061 2.98 3.13 -49.58
C LYS A 1061 1.64 2.34 -49.57
N HIS A 1062 0.59 2.75 -48.84
CA HIS A 1062 -0.68 1.98 -48.70
C HIS A 1062 -1.92 2.64 -49.31
N ILE A 1063 -1.79 3.84 -49.86
CA ILE A 1063 -2.88 4.61 -50.48
C ILE A 1063 -3.19 4.07 -51.89
N PHE A 1064 -4.45 4.16 -52.31
CA PHE A 1064 -4.81 4.10 -53.73
C PHE A 1064 -5.57 5.35 -54.15
N LYS A 1065 -5.32 5.79 -55.39
CA LYS A 1065 -6.01 6.88 -56.06
C LYS A 1065 -7.27 6.34 -56.74
N LEU A 1066 -8.38 7.09 -56.73
CA LEU A 1066 -9.58 6.79 -57.53
C LEU A 1066 -9.51 7.47 -58.90
N SER A 1067 -10.36 7.06 -59.84
CA SER A 1067 -10.37 7.62 -61.21
C SER A 1067 -10.69 9.12 -61.28
N GLN A 1068 -11.29 9.67 -60.22
CA GLN A 1068 -11.58 11.10 -60.05
C GLN A 1068 -10.40 11.92 -59.52
N GLY A 1069 -9.27 11.28 -59.21
CA GLY A 1069 -8.05 11.93 -58.72
C GLY A 1069 -7.91 11.98 -57.19
N GLU A 1070 -8.97 11.71 -56.44
CA GLU A 1070 -8.97 11.64 -54.98
C GLU A 1070 -8.12 10.45 -54.46
N TYR A 1071 -7.41 10.66 -53.37
CA TYR A 1071 -6.57 9.66 -52.71
C TYR A 1071 -7.29 9.07 -51.48
N ILE A 1072 -7.17 7.75 -51.29
CA ILE A 1072 -7.92 7.00 -50.27
C ILE A 1072 -6.97 6.23 -49.35
N ALA A 1073 -7.04 6.51 -48.05
CA ALA A 1073 -6.44 5.73 -46.99
C ALA A 1073 -7.43 4.64 -46.51
N PRO A 1074 -7.31 3.37 -46.96
CA PRO A 1074 -8.32 2.35 -46.62
C PRO A 1074 -8.36 2.05 -45.11
N GLU A 1075 -7.22 2.09 -44.42
CA GLU A 1075 -7.14 1.77 -42.99
C GLU A 1075 -7.94 2.78 -42.12
N LYS A 1076 -8.06 4.05 -42.54
CA LYS A 1076 -8.94 5.05 -41.92
C LYS A 1076 -10.40 4.60 -41.95
N ILE A 1077 -10.86 4.11 -43.11
CA ILE A 1077 -12.24 3.73 -43.36
C ILE A 1077 -12.55 2.40 -42.64
N GLU A 1078 -11.65 1.43 -42.72
CA GLU A 1078 -11.74 0.15 -42.01
C GLU A 1078 -11.89 0.35 -40.49
N ASN A 1079 -11.08 1.22 -39.88
CA ASN A 1079 -11.14 1.53 -38.43
C ASN A 1079 -12.42 2.29 -37.98
N ILE A 1080 -13.21 2.83 -38.92
CA ILE A 1080 -14.54 3.40 -38.63
C ILE A 1080 -15.61 2.30 -38.78
N TYR A 1081 -15.53 1.47 -39.80
CA TYR A 1081 -16.54 0.45 -40.08
C TYR A 1081 -16.54 -0.76 -39.13
N VAL A 1082 -15.41 -1.11 -38.50
CA VAL A 1082 -15.38 -2.14 -37.41
C VAL A 1082 -16.21 -1.71 -36.18
N ARG A 1083 -16.64 -0.44 -36.09
CA ARG A 1083 -17.54 0.03 -35.01
C ARG A 1083 -19.01 -0.38 -35.23
N SER A 1084 -19.33 -0.91 -36.41
CA SER A 1084 -20.64 -1.48 -36.73
C SER A 1084 -20.83 -2.77 -35.94
N ALA A 1085 -21.84 -2.83 -35.07
CA ALA A 1085 -22.00 -3.91 -34.10
C ALA A 1085 -21.96 -5.36 -34.65
N PRO A 1086 -22.47 -5.67 -35.86
CA PRO A 1086 -22.37 -7.01 -36.44
C PRO A 1086 -21.07 -7.27 -37.24
N VAL A 1087 -20.09 -6.35 -37.27
CA VAL A 1087 -18.87 -6.44 -38.11
C VAL A 1087 -17.64 -6.80 -37.27
N LEU A 1088 -17.16 -8.03 -37.40
CA LEU A 1088 -15.94 -8.51 -36.75
C LEU A 1088 -14.66 -8.02 -37.47
N GLN A 1089 -14.66 -8.03 -38.81
CA GLN A 1089 -13.56 -7.54 -39.64
C GLN A 1089 -14.08 -6.93 -40.94
N VAL A 1090 -13.29 -6.01 -41.51
CA VAL A 1090 -13.57 -5.40 -42.81
C VAL A 1090 -12.28 -5.15 -43.58
N PHE A 1091 -12.35 -5.28 -44.90
CA PHE A 1091 -11.31 -4.93 -45.87
C PHE A 1091 -11.94 -4.05 -46.94
N VAL A 1092 -11.47 -2.81 -47.04
CA VAL A 1092 -11.95 -1.81 -48.01
C VAL A 1092 -11.03 -1.80 -49.23
N HIS A 1093 -11.61 -1.84 -50.42
CA HIS A 1093 -10.88 -1.83 -51.68
C HIS A 1093 -11.35 -0.68 -52.58
N GLY A 1094 -10.38 -0.09 -53.26
CA GLY A 1094 -10.51 0.91 -54.32
C GLY A 1094 -9.55 0.57 -55.46
N ASP A 1095 -9.89 0.99 -56.67
CA ASP A 1095 -9.04 0.85 -57.84
C ASP A 1095 -8.96 2.19 -58.58
N SER A 1096 -7.80 2.49 -59.16
CA SER A 1096 -7.54 3.64 -60.03
C SER A 1096 -8.49 3.82 -61.21
N LEU A 1097 -9.13 2.75 -61.66
CA LEU A 1097 -10.13 2.80 -62.74
C LEU A 1097 -11.55 3.07 -62.22
N GLN A 1098 -11.78 3.04 -60.91
CA GLN A 1098 -13.10 3.10 -60.29
C GLN A 1098 -13.36 4.42 -59.58
N SER A 1099 -14.64 4.80 -59.53
CA SER A 1099 -15.14 6.06 -58.97
C SER A 1099 -15.57 5.98 -57.50
N HIS A 1100 -15.51 4.78 -56.91
CA HIS A 1100 -16.10 4.47 -55.60
C HIS A 1100 -15.40 3.27 -54.96
N LEU A 1101 -15.73 3.01 -53.70
CA LEU A 1101 -15.15 1.92 -52.89
C LEU A 1101 -16.12 0.75 -52.71
N ILE A 1102 -15.55 -0.41 -52.40
CA ILE A 1102 -16.30 -1.63 -52.04
C ILE A 1102 -15.67 -2.29 -50.81
N GLY A 1103 -16.44 -3.10 -50.07
CA GLY A 1103 -15.95 -3.77 -48.86
C GLY A 1103 -16.14 -5.29 -48.87
N ILE A 1104 -15.15 -6.02 -48.35
CA ILE A 1104 -15.33 -7.40 -47.87
C ILE A 1104 -15.49 -7.32 -46.35
N VAL A 1105 -16.59 -7.86 -45.83
CA VAL A 1105 -16.99 -7.79 -44.42
C VAL A 1105 -17.08 -9.20 -43.86
N VAL A 1106 -16.43 -9.46 -42.73
CA VAL A 1106 -16.65 -10.67 -41.92
C VAL A 1106 -17.60 -10.29 -40.79
N PRO A 1107 -18.82 -10.85 -40.73
CA PRO A 1107 -19.71 -10.62 -39.61
C PRO A 1107 -19.22 -11.30 -38.33
N ASP A 1108 -19.67 -10.81 -37.18
CA ASP A 1108 -19.43 -11.49 -35.90
C ASP A 1108 -20.41 -12.67 -35.69
N PRO A 1109 -19.95 -13.91 -35.46
CA PRO A 1109 -20.84 -15.07 -35.35
C PRO A 1109 -21.65 -15.12 -34.05
N GLU A 1110 -21.21 -14.46 -32.97
CA GLU A 1110 -21.93 -14.39 -31.70
C GLU A 1110 -22.98 -13.25 -31.74
N VAL A 1111 -22.65 -12.11 -32.36
CA VAL A 1111 -23.51 -10.93 -32.41
C VAL A 1111 -24.51 -10.95 -33.58
N LEU A 1112 -24.14 -11.47 -34.76
CA LEU A 1112 -24.98 -11.37 -35.98
C LEU A 1112 -26.38 -11.97 -35.79
N ALA A 1113 -26.49 -13.13 -35.15
CA ALA A 1113 -27.78 -13.80 -34.95
C ALA A 1113 -28.73 -12.97 -34.06
N VAL A 1114 -28.21 -12.37 -32.99
CA VAL A 1114 -28.99 -11.50 -32.09
C VAL A 1114 -29.39 -10.21 -32.82
N TRP A 1115 -28.43 -9.56 -33.49
CA TRP A 1115 -28.63 -8.32 -34.23
C TRP A 1115 -29.61 -8.47 -35.41
N ALA A 1116 -29.63 -9.64 -36.07
CA ALA A 1116 -30.63 -9.97 -37.09
C ALA A 1116 -32.02 -10.19 -36.46
N SER A 1117 -32.11 -10.86 -35.29
CA SER A 1117 -33.39 -11.12 -34.60
C SER A 1117 -34.07 -9.83 -34.11
N GLU A 1118 -33.31 -8.79 -33.73
CA GLU A 1118 -33.83 -7.44 -33.45
C GLU A 1118 -34.56 -6.80 -34.64
N ARG A 1119 -34.37 -7.34 -35.85
CA ARG A 1119 -34.94 -6.88 -37.13
C ARG A 1119 -35.89 -7.92 -37.73
N GLU A 1120 -36.37 -8.86 -36.92
CA GLU A 1120 -37.26 -9.98 -37.30
C GLU A 1120 -36.65 -11.00 -38.30
N ILE A 1121 -35.34 -10.91 -38.58
CA ILE A 1121 -34.63 -11.83 -39.48
C ILE A 1121 -34.02 -12.98 -38.67
N VAL A 1122 -34.40 -14.22 -39.00
CA VAL A 1122 -33.91 -15.44 -38.33
C VAL A 1122 -33.33 -16.41 -39.37
N GLY A 1123 -32.17 -17.00 -39.08
CA GLY A 1123 -31.50 -17.98 -39.95
C GLY A 1123 -30.20 -18.51 -39.31
N SER A 1124 -29.53 -19.45 -39.96
CA SER A 1124 -28.17 -19.85 -39.53
C SER A 1124 -27.16 -18.74 -39.84
N TYR A 1125 -25.99 -18.74 -39.20
CA TYR A 1125 -24.92 -17.76 -39.47
C TYR A 1125 -24.56 -17.68 -40.96
N GLU A 1126 -24.48 -18.84 -41.64
CA GLU A 1126 -24.24 -18.89 -43.07
C GLU A 1126 -25.37 -18.30 -43.91
N ASP A 1127 -26.63 -18.51 -43.52
CA ASP A 1127 -27.80 -17.99 -44.26
C ASP A 1127 -27.96 -16.49 -44.04
N LEU A 1128 -27.67 -15.98 -42.83
CA LEU A 1128 -27.61 -14.56 -42.52
C LEU A 1128 -26.50 -13.86 -43.33
N CYS A 1129 -25.34 -14.50 -43.54
CA CYS A 1129 -24.30 -14.00 -44.45
C CYS A 1129 -24.75 -13.96 -45.93
N LYS A 1130 -25.70 -14.83 -46.33
CA LYS A 1130 -26.25 -14.89 -47.70
C LYS A 1130 -27.47 -13.98 -47.89
N ASN A 1131 -28.09 -13.50 -46.81
CA ASN A 1131 -29.34 -12.75 -46.83
C ASN A 1131 -29.13 -11.28 -47.33
N PRO A 1132 -29.87 -10.84 -48.36
CA PRO A 1132 -29.72 -9.49 -48.93
C PRO A 1132 -30.19 -8.36 -48.00
N GLU A 1133 -31.15 -8.62 -47.11
CA GLU A 1133 -31.67 -7.64 -46.15
C GLU A 1133 -30.68 -7.44 -44.99
N VAL A 1134 -30.06 -8.52 -44.50
CA VAL A 1134 -28.95 -8.45 -43.53
C VAL A 1134 -27.78 -7.67 -44.13
N LYS A 1135 -27.37 -8.01 -45.35
CA LYS A 1135 -26.34 -7.27 -46.09
C LYS A 1135 -26.68 -5.78 -46.21
N LYS A 1136 -27.93 -5.43 -46.56
CA LYS A 1136 -28.37 -4.04 -46.67
C LYS A 1136 -28.31 -3.33 -45.31
N ALA A 1137 -28.85 -3.95 -44.26
CA ALA A 1137 -28.86 -3.35 -42.92
C ALA A 1137 -27.44 -3.09 -42.38
N ILE A 1138 -26.49 -3.99 -42.64
CA ILE A 1138 -25.08 -3.80 -42.27
C ILE A 1138 -24.46 -2.64 -43.08
N LEU A 1139 -24.75 -2.55 -44.38
CA LEU A 1139 -24.29 -1.45 -45.23
C LEU A 1139 -24.88 -0.09 -44.80
N ASP A 1140 -26.16 -0.05 -44.42
CA ASP A 1140 -26.83 1.17 -43.94
C ASP A 1140 -26.22 1.66 -42.60
N ASP A 1141 -25.92 0.76 -41.65
CA ASP A 1141 -25.27 1.11 -40.38
C ASP A 1141 -23.80 1.52 -40.56
N MET A 1142 -23.03 0.81 -41.42
CA MET A 1142 -21.69 1.24 -41.85
C MET A 1142 -21.72 2.63 -42.51
N THR A 1143 -22.68 2.89 -43.40
CA THR A 1143 -22.84 4.18 -44.11
C THR A 1143 -23.14 5.31 -43.12
N LYS A 1144 -24.00 5.06 -42.13
CA LYS A 1144 -24.28 5.99 -41.04
C LYS A 1144 -23.02 6.28 -40.21
N LEU A 1145 -22.32 5.25 -39.73
CA LEU A 1145 -21.08 5.38 -38.96
C LEU A 1145 -19.97 6.08 -39.75
N GLY A 1146 -19.92 5.89 -41.08
CA GLY A 1146 -19.03 6.62 -41.97
C GLY A 1146 -19.30 8.12 -41.96
N LYS A 1147 -20.56 8.54 -42.07
CA LYS A 1147 -20.97 9.95 -41.99
C LYS A 1147 -20.69 10.56 -40.61
N GLU A 1148 -21.02 9.84 -39.55
CA GLU A 1148 -20.72 10.24 -38.15
C GLU A 1148 -19.20 10.32 -37.89
N GLY A 1149 -18.42 9.45 -38.54
CA GLY A 1149 -16.95 9.45 -38.54
C GLY A 1149 -16.29 10.45 -39.49
N GLY A 1150 -17.06 11.31 -40.18
CA GLY A 1150 -16.53 12.35 -41.07
C GLY A 1150 -15.99 11.86 -42.42
N LEU A 1151 -16.36 10.67 -42.88
CA LEU A 1151 -16.00 10.19 -44.22
C LEU A 1151 -16.74 10.96 -45.31
N LYS A 1152 -16.00 11.49 -46.28
CA LYS A 1152 -16.56 12.12 -47.49
C LYS A 1152 -17.38 11.09 -48.29
N SER A 1153 -18.22 11.56 -49.22
CA SER A 1153 -19.07 10.69 -50.06
C SER A 1153 -18.29 9.64 -50.85
N PHE A 1154 -17.10 9.98 -51.34
CA PHE A 1154 -16.22 9.04 -52.07
C PHE A 1154 -15.39 8.11 -51.15
N GLU A 1155 -15.33 8.40 -49.85
CA GLU A 1155 -14.68 7.53 -48.86
C GLU A 1155 -15.63 6.46 -48.32
N GLN A 1156 -16.89 6.45 -48.76
CA GLN A 1156 -17.89 5.47 -48.32
C GLN A 1156 -18.01 4.33 -49.34
N VAL A 1157 -18.13 3.09 -48.85
CA VAL A 1157 -18.31 1.92 -49.73
C VAL A 1157 -19.72 1.90 -50.33
N LYS A 1158 -19.79 1.70 -51.66
CA LYS A 1158 -21.06 1.68 -52.43
C LYS A 1158 -21.77 0.32 -52.31
N ASP A 1159 -21.02 -0.77 -52.14
CA ASP A 1159 -21.56 -2.10 -51.87
C ASP A 1159 -20.55 -2.98 -51.10
N ILE A 1160 -21.03 -4.03 -50.43
CA ILE A 1160 -20.24 -4.96 -49.59
C ILE A 1160 -20.53 -6.43 -49.90
N TYR A 1161 -19.59 -7.33 -49.60
CA TYR A 1161 -19.80 -8.78 -49.57
C TYR A 1161 -19.56 -9.32 -48.15
N LEU A 1162 -20.54 -10.05 -47.61
CA LEU A 1162 -20.43 -10.72 -46.31
C LEU A 1162 -19.74 -12.07 -46.50
N HIS A 1163 -18.74 -12.37 -45.67
CA HIS A 1163 -17.93 -13.58 -45.74
C HIS A 1163 -17.90 -14.30 -44.38
N PRO A 1164 -18.22 -15.60 -44.29
CA PRO A 1164 -18.36 -16.28 -43.00
C PRO A 1164 -17.02 -16.68 -42.35
N GLU A 1165 -15.92 -16.79 -43.10
CA GLU A 1165 -14.59 -17.15 -42.59
C GLU A 1165 -13.82 -15.90 -42.12
N ALA A 1166 -13.27 -15.94 -40.91
CA ALA A 1166 -12.45 -14.84 -40.38
C ALA A 1166 -11.04 -14.83 -40.98
N PHE A 1167 -10.49 -13.63 -41.19
CA PHE A 1167 -9.08 -13.45 -41.52
C PHE A 1167 -8.22 -13.77 -40.29
N THR A 1168 -7.29 -14.70 -40.42
CA THR A 1168 -6.39 -15.14 -39.34
C THR A 1168 -4.93 -15.12 -39.79
N VAL A 1169 -4.02 -15.35 -38.86
CA VAL A 1169 -2.61 -15.62 -39.20
C VAL A 1169 -2.46 -17.01 -39.84
N SER A 1170 -3.28 -17.99 -39.42
CA SER A 1170 -3.23 -19.37 -39.91
C SER A 1170 -3.74 -19.56 -41.35
N ASN A 1171 -4.70 -18.77 -41.82
CA ASN A 1171 -5.10 -18.74 -43.24
C ASN A 1171 -4.29 -17.71 -44.07
N GLY A 1172 -3.23 -17.13 -43.49
CA GLY A 1172 -2.30 -16.25 -44.19
C GLY A 1172 -2.86 -14.86 -44.57
N LEU A 1173 -4.05 -14.49 -44.08
CA LEU A 1173 -4.69 -13.20 -44.38
C LEU A 1173 -4.30 -12.10 -43.39
N LEU A 1174 -3.74 -12.44 -42.22
CA LEU A 1174 -3.13 -11.51 -41.27
C LEU A 1174 -1.62 -11.73 -41.12
N THR A 1175 -0.93 -10.67 -40.72
CA THR A 1175 0.46 -10.68 -40.23
C THR A 1175 0.53 -11.06 -38.74
N PRO A 1176 1.71 -11.39 -38.18
CA PRO A 1176 1.85 -11.70 -36.75
C PRO A 1176 1.41 -10.57 -35.81
N THR A 1177 1.52 -9.31 -36.24
CA THR A 1177 1.01 -8.14 -35.50
C THR A 1177 -0.49 -7.89 -35.74
N MET A 1178 -1.21 -8.91 -36.23
CA MET A 1178 -2.64 -8.92 -36.61
C MET A 1178 -3.03 -7.93 -37.72
N LYS A 1179 -2.11 -7.16 -38.31
CA LYS A 1179 -2.39 -6.26 -39.46
C LYS A 1179 -2.77 -7.07 -40.71
N ALA A 1180 -3.68 -6.54 -41.53
CA ALA A 1180 -4.23 -7.23 -42.70
C ALA A 1180 -3.22 -7.34 -43.86
N ARG A 1181 -3.03 -8.53 -44.42
CA ARG A 1181 -2.19 -8.77 -45.61
C ARG A 1181 -2.95 -8.39 -46.88
N ARG A 1182 -2.99 -7.09 -47.18
CA ARG A 1182 -3.86 -6.49 -48.23
C ARG A 1182 -3.70 -7.13 -49.61
N VAL A 1183 -2.48 -7.53 -49.99
CA VAL A 1183 -2.20 -8.20 -51.28
C VAL A 1183 -2.81 -9.61 -51.34
N ASP A 1184 -2.61 -10.41 -50.29
CA ASP A 1184 -3.15 -11.77 -50.21
C ASP A 1184 -4.68 -11.76 -50.11
N ILE A 1185 -5.26 -10.82 -49.36
CA ILE A 1185 -6.72 -10.61 -49.30
C ILE A 1185 -7.27 -10.20 -50.68
N ARG A 1186 -6.64 -9.25 -51.38
CA ARG A 1186 -7.03 -8.89 -52.76
C ARG A 1186 -7.02 -10.12 -53.67
N LYS A 1187 -5.94 -10.92 -53.62
CA LYS A 1187 -5.79 -12.16 -54.40
C LYS A 1187 -6.86 -13.20 -54.06
N ARG A 1188 -7.24 -13.35 -52.78
CA ARG A 1188 -8.26 -14.29 -52.30
C ARG A 1188 -9.68 -13.91 -52.73
N PHE A 1189 -10.00 -12.61 -52.83
CA PHE A 1189 -11.36 -12.12 -53.12
C PHE A 1189 -11.53 -11.46 -54.50
N GLN A 1190 -10.56 -11.57 -55.41
CA GLN A 1190 -10.52 -10.83 -56.68
C GLN A 1190 -11.79 -10.99 -57.55
N GLU A 1191 -12.41 -12.18 -57.59
CA GLU A 1191 -13.69 -12.38 -58.30
C GLU A 1191 -14.85 -11.60 -57.66
N LYS A 1192 -14.95 -11.61 -56.33
CA LYS A 1192 -16.01 -10.90 -55.58
C LYS A 1192 -15.82 -9.40 -55.64
N ILE A 1193 -14.57 -8.94 -55.61
CA ILE A 1193 -14.17 -7.55 -55.87
C ILE A 1193 -14.67 -7.10 -57.25
N SER A 1194 -14.45 -7.91 -58.30
CA SER A 1194 -14.89 -7.59 -59.66
C SER A 1194 -16.42 -7.53 -59.77
N GLN A 1195 -17.11 -8.54 -59.23
CA GLN A 1195 -18.59 -8.61 -59.21
C GLN A 1195 -19.25 -7.43 -58.46
N LEU A 1196 -18.62 -6.93 -57.39
CA LEU A 1196 -19.12 -5.75 -56.67
C LEU A 1196 -18.95 -4.47 -57.49
N TYR A 1197 -17.87 -4.31 -58.26
CA TYR A 1197 -17.71 -3.17 -59.17
C TYR A 1197 -18.65 -3.24 -60.37
N GLU A 1198 -18.74 -4.38 -61.06
CA GLU A 1198 -19.63 -4.54 -62.23
C GLU A 1198 -21.08 -4.20 -61.90
N LYS A 1199 -21.57 -4.69 -60.75
CA LYS A 1199 -22.93 -4.41 -60.25
C LYS A 1199 -23.18 -2.91 -59.96
N ASN A 1200 -22.13 -2.14 -59.72
CA ASN A 1200 -22.19 -0.72 -59.34
C ASN A 1200 -21.57 0.21 -60.40
N GLY A 1201 -21.21 -0.34 -61.57
CA GLY A 1201 -20.62 0.35 -62.71
C GLY A 1201 -21.65 0.96 -63.65
N SER A 1202 -22.51 1.82 -63.11
CA SER A 1202 -23.44 2.69 -63.84
C SER A 1202 -23.66 4.01 -63.08
#